data_AF-A0A8C5ND98-F1
#
_entry.id   AF-A0A8C5ND98-F1
#
_cell.length_a   1.000
_cell.length_b   1.000
_cell.length_c   1.000
_cell.angle_alpha   90.00
_cell.angle_beta   90.00
_cell.angle_gamma   90.00
#
_symmetry.space_group_name_H-M   'P 1'
#
loop_
_entity.id
_entity.type
_entity.pdbx_description
1 polymer ?
#
loop_
_entity_poly.entity_id
_entity_poly.type
_entity_poly.pdbx_seq_one_letter_code
_entity_poly.pdbx_strand_id
1 'polypeptide(L)'
;MEKRRFHWNSHPRWNIYKGSPVILNELNWTQALERVFIENRREDSSLRWQVFGSATGVTRYYPGKSASGLITHSKIKSKLTLQGSTYIQGASSPKDMVIIVDVSGSVSGLTLKLMKTSVMEMLDTLSDDDYVNVARFNEKADAVVPCFRTLVQANVRNKKIFKEAVMLMQAKGTTDYKSGFTFAFEQLLNESSAPRANCNKMIMMFTDGGEDRAQDIFEKYNWPNKTVRVFTFSVGQHNYDVTPLQWIACANKGYYFEIPSIGAIRINTQEYLDVLGRPMVLAGSKAKQVQWTNVYQDALGLGLVITGTMPVFNLTVDSGSSQVKNQLILGVMGVDIAISEVKKKTPTYRVTNGYTFAIDPNGYVLLHPNLRPKIINFREPVTLDFLDAELEDTNKEEIRQQMIDGKSGQRKIKTLIKSVDERYIDEALRTYTWTPVDGTDYSLGLVLPTYSENHIKANLKYMFENLVNMLYLLLREYCNDLELSNNNTEFLLNFIALMEKVTPDSKQCNFVFFFVALCLYLMSDFIFTFLTRRYGFLAVFAATDGGITRVFPNKAAETWEEDPEPFNASYYRRSLDNKGYIFRAPYRTGILVSTAVDITIGGKTIKPADKLLYLNIVSSQSHFKVHFCLCVQDLLCYLIDDGGFLIMSNQKDDWNKVGLFFSDVDPYLMHALYNNSFYNRKQSYDYQSVCERLPNSEAGAARRGVFVV
;
A
#
# COMPACT_ATOMS: atom_id res chain seq x y z
N MET A 1 -41.60 -19.37 -13.01
CA MET A 1 -40.32 -19.82 -12.42
C MET A 1 -39.18 -19.47 -13.38
N GLU A 2 -38.74 -18.22 -13.37
CA GLU A 2 -37.61 -17.76 -14.18
C GLU A 2 -36.29 -18.27 -13.58
N LYS A 3 -35.56 -19.10 -14.35
CA LYS A 3 -34.14 -19.35 -14.10
C LYS A 3 -33.39 -18.03 -14.25
N ARG A 4 -33.12 -17.34 -13.13
CA ARG A 4 -32.09 -16.29 -13.09
C ARG A 4 -30.79 -16.94 -13.58
N ARG A 5 -30.38 -16.62 -14.81
CA ARG A 5 -29.03 -16.96 -15.29
C ARG A 5 -28.06 -16.18 -14.41
N PHE A 6 -27.48 -16.86 -13.41
CA PHE A 6 -26.32 -16.35 -12.69
C PHE A 6 -25.27 -16.02 -13.74
N HIS A 7 -24.85 -14.75 -13.85
CA HIS A 7 -23.91 -14.33 -14.88
C HIS A 7 -22.54 -14.94 -14.60
N TRP A 8 -21.90 -15.46 -15.66
CA TRP A 8 -20.58 -16.09 -15.69
C TRP A 8 -19.70 -15.31 -16.66
N ASN A 9 -18.43 -15.11 -16.35
CA ASN A 9 -17.51 -14.47 -17.26
C ASN A 9 -16.20 -15.26 -17.39
N SER A 10 -16.07 -16.04 -18.46
CA SER A 10 -14.77 -16.54 -18.93
C SER A 10 -14.15 -15.50 -19.85
N HIS A 11 -12.94 -15.04 -19.53
CA HIS A 11 -12.23 -14.06 -20.36
C HIS A 11 -10.96 -14.69 -20.96
N PRO A 12 -11.02 -15.19 -22.20
CA PRO A 12 -9.83 -15.42 -23.01
C PRO A 12 -9.11 -14.08 -23.25
N ARG A 13 -7.77 -14.09 -23.35
CA ARG A 13 -7.05 -12.88 -23.76
C ARG A 13 -7.50 -12.45 -25.16
N TRP A 14 -7.49 -11.15 -25.44
CA TRP A 14 -7.87 -10.61 -26.76
C TRP A 14 -7.01 -11.14 -27.92
N ASN A 15 -5.76 -11.52 -27.64
CA ASN A 15 -4.85 -12.09 -28.64
C ASN A 15 -5.00 -13.63 -28.76
N ILE A 16 -5.90 -14.23 -27.98
CA ILE A 16 -6.15 -15.68 -27.99
C ILE A 16 -7.51 -15.92 -28.64
N TYR A 17 -7.52 -16.69 -29.72
CA TYR A 17 -8.74 -17.03 -30.44
C TYR A 17 -9.63 -17.98 -29.61
N LYS A 18 -10.84 -17.52 -29.25
CA LYS A 18 -11.77 -18.27 -28.38
C LYS A 18 -12.23 -19.61 -28.96
N GLY A 19 -12.23 -19.74 -30.28
CA GLY A 19 -12.60 -20.98 -30.98
C GLY A 19 -11.46 -21.99 -31.11
N SER A 20 -10.28 -21.71 -30.55
CA SER A 20 -9.17 -22.67 -30.55
C SER A 20 -9.57 -23.93 -29.77
N PRO A 21 -9.31 -25.15 -30.29
CA PRO A 21 -9.59 -26.39 -29.58
C PRO A 21 -8.98 -26.45 -28.18
N VAL A 22 -7.78 -25.87 -27.99
CA VAL A 22 -7.11 -25.79 -26.68
C VAL A 22 -7.96 -24.99 -25.68
N ILE A 23 -8.49 -23.85 -26.12
CA ILE A 23 -9.30 -22.97 -25.27
C ILE A 23 -10.70 -23.55 -25.04
N LEU A 24 -11.29 -24.19 -26.04
CA LEU A 24 -12.59 -24.87 -25.89
C LEU A 24 -12.50 -26.04 -24.90
N ASN A 25 -11.43 -26.83 -24.97
CA ASN A 25 -11.18 -27.91 -24.00
C ASN A 25 -11.01 -27.35 -22.59
N GLU A 26 -10.24 -26.27 -22.43
CA GLU A 26 -10.10 -25.57 -21.14
C GLU A 26 -11.43 -25.10 -20.60
N LEU A 27 -12.26 -24.45 -21.43
CA LEU A 27 -13.59 -24.02 -21.03
C LEU A 27 -14.49 -25.21 -20.64
N ASN A 28 -14.35 -26.36 -21.29
CA ASN A 28 -15.15 -27.53 -20.98
C ASN A 28 -14.83 -28.11 -19.59
N TRP A 29 -13.57 -28.46 -19.31
CA TRP A 29 -13.23 -29.13 -18.04
C TRP A 29 -13.32 -28.17 -16.85
N THR A 30 -12.94 -26.89 -17.03
CA THR A 30 -13.04 -25.87 -15.97
C THR A 30 -14.48 -25.51 -15.59
N GLN A 31 -15.48 -26.00 -16.32
CA GLN A 31 -16.89 -25.85 -15.95
C GLN A 31 -17.22 -26.56 -14.63
N ALA A 32 -16.53 -27.65 -14.29
CA ALA A 32 -16.79 -28.38 -13.04
C ALA A 32 -16.52 -27.53 -11.77
N LEU A 33 -15.63 -26.53 -11.86
CA LEU A 33 -15.28 -25.63 -10.75
C LEU A 33 -16.45 -24.78 -10.26
N GLU A 34 -17.45 -24.56 -11.10
CA GLU A 34 -18.64 -23.77 -10.78
C GLU A 34 -19.37 -24.30 -9.55
N ARG A 35 -19.55 -25.61 -9.44
CA ARG A 35 -20.25 -26.22 -8.30
C ARG A 35 -19.50 -25.97 -6.99
N VAL A 36 -18.19 -26.17 -7.02
CA VAL A 36 -17.29 -25.96 -5.88
C VAL A 36 -17.30 -24.49 -5.44
N PHE A 37 -17.22 -23.54 -6.39
CA PHE A 37 -17.26 -22.11 -6.04
C PHE A 37 -18.58 -21.68 -5.40
N ILE A 38 -19.71 -22.25 -5.83
CA ILE A 38 -21.01 -22.01 -5.23
C ILE A 38 -21.09 -22.61 -3.82
N GLU A 39 -20.60 -23.84 -3.64
CA GLU A 39 -20.56 -24.54 -2.35
C GLU A 39 -19.71 -23.76 -1.33
N ASN A 40 -18.49 -23.37 -1.69
CA ASN A 40 -17.61 -22.55 -0.85
C ASN A 40 -18.31 -21.28 -0.35
N ARG A 41 -19.04 -20.58 -1.23
CA ARG A 41 -19.75 -19.34 -0.86
C ARG A 41 -21.01 -19.59 -0.04
N ARG A 42 -21.62 -20.77 -0.17
CA ARG A 42 -22.74 -21.18 0.69
C ARG A 42 -22.26 -21.49 2.11
N GLU A 43 -21.07 -22.08 2.24
CA GLU A 43 -20.42 -22.31 3.53
C GLU A 43 -19.95 -20.99 4.16
N ASP A 44 -19.31 -20.13 3.39
CA ASP A 44 -18.86 -18.81 3.84
C ASP A 44 -19.37 -17.68 2.93
N SER A 45 -20.37 -16.97 3.43
CA SER A 45 -20.98 -15.83 2.71
C SER A 45 -20.07 -14.59 2.61
N SER A 46 -19.00 -14.54 3.42
CA SER A 46 -18.01 -13.45 3.40
C SER A 46 -17.01 -13.58 2.26
N LEU A 47 -16.87 -14.78 1.67
CA LEU A 47 -15.99 -15.01 0.53
C LEU A 47 -16.32 -14.10 -0.65
N ARG A 48 -15.26 -13.47 -1.16
CA ARG A 48 -15.33 -12.50 -2.26
C ARG A 48 -15.07 -13.21 -3.60
N TRP A 49 -13.99 -12.84 -4.30
CA TRP A 49 -13.64 -13.46 -5.58
C TRP A 49 -12.93 -14.79 -5.35
N GLN A 50 -13.45 -15.83 -5.99
CA GLN A 50 -12.75 -17.09 -6.18
C GLN A 50 -12.33 -17.15 -7.65
N VAL A 51 -11.07 -17.49 -7.92
CA VAL A 51 -10.51 -17.41 -9.28
C VAL A 51 -9.65 -18.63 -9.61
N PHE A 52 -9.76 -19.10 -10.84
CA PHE A 52 -8.84 -20.04 -11.46
C PHE A 52 -8.21 -19.38 -12.68
N GLY A 53 -6.90 -19.22 -12.66
CA GLY A 53 -6.11 -18.84 -13.84
C GLY A 53 -5.51 -20.10 -14.46
N SER A 54 -5.90 -20.43 -15.69
CA SER A 54 -5.30 -21.54 -16.45
C SER A 54 -3.95 -21.12 -17.04
N ALA A 55 -3.02 -22.08 -17.18
CA ALA A 55 -1.76 -21.91 -17.91
C ALA A 55 -1.97 -21.52 -19.39
N THR A 56 -3.15 -21.82 -19.95
CA THR A 56 -3.53 -21.39 -21.32
C THR A 56 -3.94 -19.92 -21.41
N GLY A 57 -4.07 -19.22 -20.28
CA GLY A 57 -4.48 -17.82 -20.21
C GLY A 57 -5.98 -17.58 -20.21
N VAL A 58 -6.77 -18.64 -19.97
CA VAL A 58 -8.19 -18.55 -19.63
C VAL A 58 -8.32 -18.32 -18.12
N THR A 59 -9.10 -17.31 -17.73
CA THR A 59 -9.41 -17.05 -16.32
C THR A 59 -10.89 -17.24 -16.06
N ARG A 60 -11.23 -17.96 -14.98
CA ARG A 60 -12.59 -18.10 -14.46
C ARG A 60 -12.67 -17.50 -13.07
N TYR A 61 -13.75 -16.77 -12.78
CA TYR A 61 -13.98 -16.22 -11.45
C TYR A 61 -15.45 -16.30 -11.05
N TYR A 62 -15.70 -16.32 -9.74
CA TYR A 62 -17.03 -16.38 -9.13
C TYR A 62 -17.11 -15.43 -7.93
N PRO A 63 -18.25 -14.74 -7.70
CA PRO A 63 -19.44 -14.66 -8.57
C PRO A 63 -19.18 -13.91 -9.89
N GLY A 64 -19.98 -14.10 -10.94
CA GLY A 64 -19.85 -13.25 -12.12
C GLY A 64 -20.58 -11.92 -11.94
N LYS A 65 -19.94 -10.81 -12.33
CA LYS A 65 -20.60 -9.51 -12.51
C LYS A 65 -21.05 -9.38 -13.98
N SER A 66 -22.29 -8.96 -14.20
CA SER A 66 -22.76 -8.62 -15.55
C SER A 66 -21.90 -7.50 -16.13
N ALA A 67 -21.42 -7.67 -17.36
CA ALA A 67 -20.68 -6.66 -18.11
C ALA A 67 -21.61 -5.52 -18.61
N SER A 68 -22.62 -5.15 -17.83
CA SER A 68 -23.69 -4.21 -18.19
C SER A 68 -23.45 -2.77 -17.73
N GLY A 69 -22.36 -2.49 -17.02
CA GLY A 69 -21.80 -1.14 -16.96
C GLY A 69 -20.69 -1.05 -18.02
N LEU A 70 -20.62 0.04 -18.78
CA LEU A 70 -19.49 0.38 -19.65
C LEU A 70 -18.18 0.49 -18.84
N ILE A 71 -17.68 -0.65 -18.37
CA ILE A 71 -16.32 -0.80 -17.91
C ILE A 71 -15.56 -0.99 -19.21
N THR A 72 -14.86 0.06 -19.65
CA THR A 72 -13.98 -0.03 -20.82
C THR A 72 -13.14 -1.30 -20.71
N HIS A 73 -13.08 -2.09 -21.80
CA HIS A 73 -12.36 -3.36 -21.89
C HIS A 73 -10.88 -3.30 -21.42
N SER A 74 -10.34 -2.11 -21.14
CA SER A 74 -9.03 -1.83 -20.55
C SER A 74 -8.95 -2.01 -19.02
N LYS A 75 -10.03 -1.82 -18.25
CA LYS A 75 -10.00 -1.89 -16.77
C LYS A 75 -10.11 -3.30 -16.19
N ILE A 76 -10.83 -4.22 -16.86
CA ILE A 76 -10.93 -5.65 -16.47
C ILE A 76 -9.65 -6.44 -16.87
N LYS A 77 -8.80 -5.86 -17.74
CA LYS A 77 -7.67 -6.53 -18.41
C LYS A 77 -6.50 -6.95 -17.50
N SER A 78 -6.44 -6.50 -16.24
CA SER A 78 -5.24 -6.66 -15.39
C SER A 78 -5.41 -7.55 -14.16
N LYS A 79 -6.59 -8.16 -13.93
CA LYS A 79 -6.85 -8.77 -12.61
C LYS A 79 -6.16 -10.12 -12.39
N LEU A 80 -6.20 -11.10 -13.31
CA LEU A 80 -5.66 -12.47 -13.09
C LEU A 80 -5.47 -13.28 -14.39
N THR A 81 -4.83 -12.70 -15.41
CA THR A 81 -4.22 -13.52 -16.48
C THR A 81 -2.89 -14.11 -15.97
N LEU A 82 -2.17 -14.97 -16.71
CA LEU A 82 -0.77 -15.42 -16.39
C LEU A 82 0.23 -14.28 -16.04
N GLN A 83 -0.23 -13.05 -16.11
CA GLN A 83 0.51 -11.79 -16.07
C GLN A 83 0.21 -11.00 -14.80
N GLY A 84 -0.74 -11.46 -13.98
CA GLY A 84 -0.98 -10.90 -12.66
C GLY A 84 0.09 -11.39 -11.70
N SER A 85 0.59 -10.50 -10.83
CA SER A 85 1.53 -10.84 -9.75
C SER A 85 1.07 -12.05 -8.92
N THR A 86 -0.25 -12.16 -8.72
CA THR A 86 -0.90 -13.27 -8.01
C THR A 86 -0.68 -14.64 -8.69
N TYR A 87 -0.75 -14.71 -10.01
CA TYR A 87 -0.46 -15.95 -10.73
C TYR A 87 1.02 -16.33 -10.63
N ILE A 88 1.90 -15.33 -10.75
CA ILE A 88 3.36 -15.55 -10.79
C ILE A 88 3.88 -16.11 -9.47
N GLN A 89 3.43 -15.56 -8.34
CA GLN A 89 3.80 -16.05 -7.01
C GLN A 89 3.34 -17.50 -6.81
N GLY A 90 2.09 -17.83 -7.17
CA GLY A 90 1.59 -19.21 -7.06
C GLY A 90 2.18 -20.20 -8.08
N ALA A 91 2.76 -19.72 -9.19
CA ALA A 91 3.29 -20.56 -10.27
C ALA A 91 4.77 -20.91 -10.12
N SER A 92 5.54 -20.15 -9.32
CA SER A 92 7.00 -20.34 -9.19
C SER A 92 7.51 -19.93 -7.82
N SER A 93 8.59 -20.57 -7.36
CA SER A 93 9.29 -20.15 -6.15
C SER A 93 10.21 -18.93 -6.41
N PRO A 94 10.58 -18.18 -5.36
CA PRO A 94 11.48 -17.03 -5.48
C PRO A 94 12.77 -17.34 -6.25
N LYS A 95 13.33 -16.34 -6.93
CA LYS A 95 14.49 -16.55 -7.82
C LYS A 95 15.53 -15.43 -7.76
N ASP A 96 16.79 -15.85 -7.90
CA ASP A 96 17.95 -15.00 -8.13
C ASP A 96 18.23 -14.99 -9.64
N MET A 97 17.94 -13.87 -10.31
CA MET A 97 18.01 -13.73 -11.76
C MET A 97 19.09 -12.72 -12.17
N VAL A 98 19.98 -13.11 -13.08
CA VAL A 98 20.86 -12.16 -13.78
C VAL A 98 20.43 -12.05 -15.23
N ILE A 99 20.12 -10.83 -15.67
CA ILE A 99 19.78 -10.54 -17.07
C ILE A 99 21.01 -9.96 -17.75
N ILE A 100 21.52 -10.64 -18.78
CA ILE A 100 22.62 -10.16 -19.62
C ILE A 100 22.09 -9.78 -21.00
N VAL A 101 22.40 -8.56 -21.45
CA VAL A 101 21.92 -8.00 -22.71
C VAL A 101 23.08 -7.72 -23.64
N ASP A 102 23.03 -8.29 -24.84
CA ASP A 102 23.98 -8.00 -25.90
C ASP A 102 23.81 -6.56 -26.38
N VAL A 103 24.89 -5.79 -26.34
CA VAL A 103 24.96 -4.42 -26.86
C VAL A 103 26.07 -4.26 -27.89
N SER A 104 26.41 -5.33 -28.59
CA SER A 104 27.32 -5.31 -29.75
C SER A 104 26.75 -4.50 -30.92
N GLY A 105 27.57 -4.24 -31.94
CA GLY A 105 27.16 -3.49 -33.13
C GLY A 105 26.03 -4.15 -33.94
N SER A 106 25.89 -5.48 -33.91
CA SER A 106 24.91 -6.23 -34.70
C SER A 106 23.46 -5.93 -34.30
N VAL A 107 23.22 -5.75 -32.99
CA VAL A 107 21.89 -5.51 -32.43
C VAL A 107 21.37 -4.08 -32.64
N SER A 108 22.16 -3.20 -33.26
CA SER A 108 21.79 -1.79 -33.46
C SER A 108 20.46 -1.62 -34.21
N GLY A 109 19.66 -0.63 -33.82
CA GLY A 109 18.37 -0.33 -34.46
C GLY A 109 17.18 -1.03 -33.80
N LEU A 110 16.37 -1.73 -34.60
CA LEU A 110 15.10 -2.33 -34.15
C LEU A 110 15.33 -3.43 -33.11
N THR A 111 16.36 -4.25 -33.28
CA THR A 111 16.67 -5.38 -32.40
C THR A 111 16.97 -4.93 -30.98
N LEU A 112 17.86 -3.94 -30.78
CA LEU A 112 18.12 -3.36 -29.47
C LEU A 112 16.86 -2.72 -28.86
N LYS A 113 16.01 -2.07 -29.66
CA LYS A 113 14.72 -1.52 -29.18
C LYS A 113 13.79 -2.62 -28.66
N LEU A 114 13.72 -3.75 -29.36
CA LEU A 114 12.96 -4.92 -28.92
C LEU A 114 13.57 -5.51 -27.63
N MET A 115 14.89 -5.70 -27.57
CA MET A 115 15.59 -6.20 -26.38
C MET A 115 15.32 -5.35 -25.14
N LYS A 116 15.48 -4.02 -25.26
CA LYS A 116 15.15 -3.08 -24.16
C LYS A 116 13.72 -3.26 -23.67
N THR A 117 12.77 -3.36 -24.61
CA THR A 117 11.36 -3.56 -24.28
C THR A 117 11.12 -4.92 -23.61
N SER A 118 11.77 -5.97 -24.09
CA SER A 118 11.70 -7.32 -23.51
C SER A 118 12.27 -7.38 -22.11
N VAL A 119 13.39 -6.71 -21.84
CA VAL A 119 13.98 -6.65 -20.49
C VAL A 119 13.06 -5.89 -19.53
N MET A 120 12.46 -4.77 -19.97
CA MET A 120 11.48 -4.05 -19.16
C MET A 120 10.25 -4.90 -18.81
N GLU A 121 9.70 -5.64 -19.78
CA GLU A 121 8.58 -6.56 -19.57
C GLU A 121 8.98 -7.78 -18.72
N MET A 122 10.23 -8.25 -18.82
CA MET A 122 10.77 -9.32 -17.96
C MET A 122 10.87 -8.86 -16.51
N LEU A 123 11.37 -7.64 -16.26
CA LEU A 123 11.43 -7.05 -14.92
C LEU A 123 10.02 -6.93 -14.30
N ASP A 124 8.98 -6.70 -15.11
CA ASP A 124 7.60 -6.68 -14.63
C ASP A 124 7.07 -8.05 -14.18
N THR A 125 7.73 -9.14 -14.55
CA THR A 125 7.40 -10.48 -14.04
C THR A 125 7.99 -10.78 -12.66
N LEU A 126 8.91 -9.94 -12.17
CA LEU A 126 9.56 -10.15 -10.88
C LEU A 126 8.72 -9.59 -9.73
N SER A 127 8.63 -10.38 -8.67
CA SER A 127 8.00 -10.06 -7.39
C SER A 127 9.02 -9.49 -6.39
N ASP A 128 8.55 -8.94 -5.28
CA ASP A 128 9.44 -8.39 -4.24
C ASP A 128 10.28 -9.49 -3.53
N ASP A 129 9.91 -10.77 -3.63
CA ASP A 129 10.71 -11.89 -3.09
C ASP A 129 11.87 -12.30 -4.02
N ASP A 130 11.90 -11.76 -5.24
CA ASP A 130 12.92 -12.06 -6.25
C ASP A 130 14.08 -11.07 -6.17
N TYR A 131 15.28 -11.54 -6.54
CA TYR A 131 16.49 -10.73 -6.59
C TYR A 131 17.03 -10.68 -8.02
N VAL A 132 17.42 -9.48 -8.47
CA VAL A 132 17.82 -9.25 -9.85
C VAL A 132 19.03 -8.33 -9.98
N ASN A 133 19.85 -8.59 -10.99
CA ASN A 133 20.76 -7.60 -11.56
C ASN A 133 20.69 -7.65 -13.08
N VAL A 134 20.94 -6.50 -13.73
CA VAL A 134 20.93 -6.37 -15.18
C VAL A 134 22.30 -5.87 -15.63
N ALA A 135 22.92 -6.62 -16.54
CA ALA A 135 24.20 -6.29 -17.14
C ALA A 135 24.09 -6.20 -18.66
N ARG A 136 24.95 -5.38 -19.23
CA ARG A 136 25.15 -5.28 -20.68
C ARG A 136 26.52 -5.84 -21.02
N PHE A 137 26.65 -6.48 -22.17
CA PHE A 137 27.94 -6.98 -22.63
C PHE A 137 28.17 -6.69 -24.11
N ASN A 138 29.42 -6.40 -24.43
CA ASN A 138 29.97 -6.34 -25.78
C ASN A 138 31.35 -7.00 -25.76
N GLU A 139 32.45 -6.25 -25.77
CA GLU A 139 33.82 -6.72 -25.51
C GLU A 139 34.07 -6.98 -24.01
N LYS A 140 33.29 -6.33 -23.14
CA LYS A 140 33.30 -6.52 -21.69
C LYS A 140 31.87 -6.51 -21.16
N ALA A 141 31.69 -7.05 -19.96
CA ALA A 141 30.40 -7.09 -19.28
C ALA A 141 30.40 -6.16 -18.06
N ASP A 142 29.42 -5.26 -18.00
CA ASP A 142 29.25 -4.29 -16.91
C ASP A 142 27.78 -4.25 -16.46
N ALA A 143 27.57 -4.02 -15.16
CA ALA A 143 26.23 -3.74 -14.63
C ALA A 143 25.67 -2.46 -15.26
N VAL A 144 24.39 -2.49 -15.65
CA VAL A 144 23.71 -1.33 -16.27
C VAL A 144 23.51 -0.20 -15.24
N VAL A 145 23.40 -0.56 -13.96
CA VAL A 145 23.31 0.37 -12.85
C VAL A 145 24.59 0.28 -12.01
N PRO A 146 25.51 1.27 -12.07
CA PRO A 146 26.82 1.17 -11.41
C PRO A 146 26.77 1.03 -9.89
N CYS A 147 25.72 1.51 -9.23
CA CYS A 147 25.57 1.39 -7.78
C CYS A 147 25.11 -0.01 -7.32
N PHE A 148 24.53 -0.82 -8.21
CA PHE A 148 24.10 -2.19 -7.91
C PHE A 148 25.22 -3.18 -8.21
N ARG A 149 26.18 -3.28 -7.26
CA ARG A 149 27.35 -4.16 -7.36
C ARG A 149 27.00 -5.66 -7.23
N THR A 150 25.89 -5.97 -6.58
CA THR A 150 25.36 -7.31 -6.35
C THR A 150 23.90 -7.38 -6.82
N LEU A 151 23.29 -8.56 -6.75
CA LEU A 151 21.84 -8.70 -6.86
C LEU A 151 21.13 -7.80 -5.84
N VAL A 152 20.03 -7.19 -6.26
CA VAL A 152 19.16 -6.37 -5.41
C VAL A 152 17.73 -6.89 -5.47
N GLN A 153 16.97 -6.67 -4.40
CA GLN A 153 15.57 -7.04 -4.35
C GLN A 153 14.78 -6.35 -5.48
N ALA A 154 13.94 -7.09 -6.17
CA ALA A 154 13.16 -6.62 -7.32
C ALA A 154 11.90 -5.82 -6.91
N ASN A 155 12.06 -4.90 -5.95
CA ASN A 155 10.99 -4.01 -5.50
C ASN A 155 10.63 -2.96 -6.57
N VAL A 156 9.50 -2.27 -6.37
CA VAL A 156 8.98 -1.27 -7.34
C VAL A 156 10.02 -0.17 -7.65
N ARG A 157 10.78 0.29 -6.66
CA ARG A 157 11.79 1.36 -6.81
C ARG A 157 13.00 0.90 -7.62
N ASN A 158 13.59 -0.24 -7.27
CA ASN A 158 14.76 -0.81 -7.93
C ASN A 158 14.44 -1.20 -9.38
N LYS A 159 13.27 -1.80 -9.62
CA LYS A 159 12.79 -2.08 -10.99
C LYS A 159 12.69 -0.82 -11.83
N LYS A 160 12.18 0.29 -11.27
CA LYS A 160 12.12 1.57 -11.99
C LYS A 160 13.51 2.08 -12.39
N ILE A 161 14.48 2.03 -11.47
CA ILE A 161 15.88 2.41 -11.75
C ILE A 161 16.47 1.56 -12.88
N PHE A 162 16.26 0.24 -12.84
CA PHE A 162 16.69 -0.64 -13.93
C PHE A 162 16.04 -0.28 -15.27
N LYS A 163 14.73 -0.02 -15.31
CA LYS A 163 14.03 0.34 -16.56
C LYS A 163 14.57 1.63 -17.16
N GLU A 164 14.82 2.64 -16.34
CA GLU A 164 15.42 3.91 -16.78
C GLU A 164 16.83 3.71 -17.35
N ALA A 165 17.66 2.91 -16.68
CA ALA A 165 19.02 2.64 -17.12
C ALA A 165 19.08 1.76 -18.40
N VAL A 166 18.18 0.77 -18.51
CA VAL A 166 18.01 -0.09 -19.71
C VAL A 166 17.67 0.75 -20.95
N MET A 167 16.83 1.78 -20.80
CA MET A 167 16.44 2.66 -21.90
C MET A 167 17.64 3.43 -22.48
N LEU A 168 18.65 3.74 -21.67
CA LEU A 168 19.84 4.49 -22.06
C LEU A 168 20.93 3.66 -22.76
N MET A 169 20.79 2.33 -22.82
CA MET A 169 21.81 1.46 -23.46
C MET A 169 22.02 1.80 -24.95
N GLN A 170 23.25 1.66 -25.44
CA GLN A 170 23.60 1.91 -26.84
C GLN A 170 24.45 0.76 -27.38
N ALA A 171 24.18 0.37 -28.63
CA ALA A 171 24.91 -0.69 -29.33
C ALA A 171 26.27 -0.18 -29.82
N LYS A 172 27.37 -0.85 -29.44
CA LYS A 172 28.74 -0.57 -29.89
C LYS A 172 29.67 -1.77 -29.62
N GLY A 173 30.66 -1.97 -30.49
CA GLY A 173 31.74 -2.94 -30.29
C GLY A 173 31.40 -4.33 -30.81
N THR A 174 32.26 -5.30 -30.52
CA THR A 174 32.07 -6.71 -30.89
C THR A 174 31.40 -7.51 -29.79
N THR A 175 30.95 -8.72 -30.10
CA THR A 175 30.26 -9.61 -29.17
C THR A 175 31.24 -10.58 -28.50
N ASP A 176 31.26 -10.62 -27.17
CA ASP A 176 31.96 -11.64 -26.39
C ASP A 176 31.02 -12.27 -25.35
N TYR A 177 30.60 -13.50 -25.62
CA TYR A 177 29.74 -14.26 -24.70
C TYR A 177 30.46 -14.66 -23.42
N LYS A 178 31.77 -14.85 -23.48
CA LYS A 178 32.54 -15.35 -22.33
C LYS A 178 32.58 -14.33 -21.21
N SER A 179 32.82 -13.06 -21.52
CA SER A 179 32.75 -11.99 -20.52
C SER A 179 31.35 -11.85 -19.92
N GLY A 180 30.31 -11.88 -20.76
CA GLY A 180 28.91 -11.83 -20.31
C GLY A 180 28.55 -12.94 -19.32
N PHE A 181 28.85 -14.19 -19.64
CA PHE A 181 28.57 -15.32 -18.75
C PHE A 181 29.48 -15.34 -17.51
N THR A 182 30.74 -14.96 -17.64
CA THR A 182 31.66 -14.87 -16.48
C THR A 182 31.12 -13.89 -15.44
N PHE A 183 30.72 -12.69 -15.87
CA PHE A 183 30.09 -11.70 -15.00
C PHE A 183 28.82 -12.27 -14.33
N ALA A 184 27.95 -12.93 -15.10
CA ALA A 184 26.71 -13.47 -14.56
C ALA A 184 26.95 -14.56 -13.49
N PHE A 185 27.92 -15.45 -13.71
CA PHE A 185 28.28 -16.47 -12.73
C PHE A 185 28.92 -15.87 -11.48
N GLU A 186 29.80 -14.87 -11.62
CA GLU A 186 30.37 -14.18 -10.47
C GLU A 186 29.30 -13.50 -9.62
N GLN A 187 28.28 -12.90 -10.23
CA GLN A 187 27.14 -12.32 -9.51
C GLN A 187 26.30 -13.38 -8.76
N LEU A 188 26.06 -14.55 -9.37
CA LEU A 188 25.20 -15.61 -8.80
C LEU A 188 25.89 -16.52 -7.77
N LEU A 189 27.21 -16.71 -7.91
CA LEU A 189 27.97 -17.70 -7.14
C LEU A 189 28.84 -17.07 -6.04
N ASN A 190 29.26 -15.81 -6.16
CA ASN A 190 30.02 -15.18 -5.08
C ASN A 190 29.15 -15.03 -3.84
N GLU A 191 29.60 -15.61 -2.73
CA GLU A 191 28.99 -15.45 -1.41
C GLU A 191 29.28 -14.04 -0.87
N SER A 192 28.53 -13.07 -1.36
CA SER A 192 28.43 -11.76 -0.74
C SER A 192 27.52 -11.84 0.49
N SER A 193 27.77 -11.04 1.53
CA SER A 193 26.87 -10.86 2.68
C SER A 193 25.53 -10.17 2.33
N ALA A 194 25.21 -10.07 1.03
CA ALA A 194 24.01 -9.42 0.54
C ALA A 194 22.81 -10.38 0.64
N PRO A 195 21.61 -9.88 0.99
CA PRO A 195 20.39 -10.67 0.96
C PRO A 195 20.14 -11.27 -0.43
N ARG A 196 19.65 -12.52 -0.49
CA ARG A 196 19.35 -13.29 -1.70
C ARG A 196 18.11 -14.14 -1.49
N ALA A 197 17.45 -14.56 -2.57
CA ALA A 197 16.35 -15.53 -2.48
C ALA A 197 16.86 -16.94 -2.14
N ASN A 198 18.09 -17.29 -2.54
CA ASN A 198 18.71 -18.60 -2.28
C ASN A 198 17.87 -19.81 -2.70
N CYS A 199 17.07 -19.64 -3.76
CA CYS A 199 16.22 -20.69 -4.31
C CYS A 199 16.62 -20.98 -5.76
N ASN A 200 15.85 -20.51 -6.75
CA ASN A 200 16.20 -20.72 -8.16
C ASN A 200 17.28 -19.73 -8.62
N LYS A 201 18.42 -20.22 -9.12
CA LYS A 201 19.46 -19.38 -9.74
C LYS A 201 19.36 -19.47 -11.26
N MET A 202 19.31 -18.32 -11.94
CA MET A 202 19.12 -18.29 -13.38
C MET A 202 19.77 -17.11 -14.09
N ILE A 203 20.18 -17.36 -15.33
CA ILE A 203 20.73 -16.36 -16.25
C ILE A 203 19.79 -16.24 -17.45
N MET A 204 19.38 -15.02 -17.78
CA MET A 204 18.61 -14.69 -18.97
C MET A 204 19.50 -13.92 -19.95
N MET A 205 19.74 -14.46 -21.14
CA MET A 205 20.55 -13.83 -22.17
C MET A 205 19.69 -13.33 -23.33
N PHE A 206 19.81 -12.05 -23.68
CA PHE A 206 19.14 -11.45 -24.85
C PHE A 206 20.19 -11.09 -25.91
N THR A 207 20.09 -11.67 -27.11
CA THR A 207 21.01 -11.44 -28.24
C THR A 207 20.27 -11.67 -29.57
N ASP A 208 20.86 -11.29 -30.70
CA ASP A 208 20.34 -11.50 -32.06
C ASP A 208 20.94 -12.74 -32.74
N GLY A 209 21.69 -13.56 -32.01
CA GLY A 209 22.39 -14.73 -32.55
C GLY A 209 23.89 -14.65 -32.28
N GLY A 210 24.61 -15.71 -32.60
CA GLY A 210 26.06 -15.73 -32.46
C GLY A 210 26.67 -17.07 -32.78
N GLU A 211 27.99 -17.08 -32.89
CA GLU A 211 28.76 -18.23 -33.39
C GLU A 211 29.41 -19.05 -32.25
N ASP A 212 29.70 -18.40 -31.11
CA ASP A 212 30.35 -19.06 -29.96
C ASP A 212 29.32 -19.69 -29.02
N ARG A 213 29.69 -20.83 -28.42
CA ARG A 213 28.92 -21.54 -27.39
C ARG A 213 29.41 -21.25 -25.97
N ALA A 214 30.58 -20.63 -25.81
CA ALA A 214 31.22 -20.35 -24.52
C ALA A 214 31.27 -21.58 -23.58
N GLN A 215 31.51 -22.76 -24.16
CA GLN A 215 31.45 -24.05 -23.46
C GLN A 215 32.42 -24.11 -22.26
N ASP A 216 33.60 -23.52 -22.40
CA ASP A 216 34.65 -23.43 -21.38
C ASP A 216 34.15 -22.75 -20.09
N ILE A 217 33.30 -21.72 -20.21
CA ILE A 217 32.73 -21.02 -19.06
C ILE A 217 31.73 -21.93 -18.31
N PHE A 218 30.88 -22.66 -19.04
CA PHE A 218 29.91 -23.56 -18.41
C PHE A 218 30.58 -24.77 -17.74
N GLU A 219 31.63 -25.31 -18.36
CA GLU A 219 32.47 -26.37 -17.78
C GLU A 219 33.10 -25.94 -16.46
N LYS A 220 33.58 -24.69 -16.39
CA LYS A 220 34.22 -24.13 -15.19
C LYS A 220 33.22 -23.82 -14.06
N TYR A 221 32.09 -23.17 -14.37
CA TYR A 221 31.22 -22.57 -13.35
C TYR A 221 29.96 -23.38 -13.02
N ASN A 222 29.41 -24.17 -13.95
CA ASN A 222 28.08 -24.78 -13.78
C ASN A 222 28.07 -26.31 -13.89
N TRP A 223 29.03 -26.92 -14.58
CA TRP A 223 29.06 -28.37 -14.79
C TRP A 223 29.90 -29.09 -13.72
N PRO A 224 29.54 -30.34 -13.34
CA PRO A 224 28.49 -31.19 -13.91
C PRO A 224 27.08 -31.00 -13.29
N ASN A 225 26.97 -30.31 -12.15
CA ASN A 225 25.72 -30.28 -11.36
C ASN A 225 24.58 -29.49 -12.01
N LYS A 226 24.91 -28.48 -12.82
CA LYS A 226 23.95 -27.61 -13.53
C LYS A 226 22.94 -26.98 -12.57
N THR A 227 23.46 -26.30 -11.56
CA THR A 227 22.67 -25.63 -10.51
C THR A 227 22.03 -24.35 -11.03
N VAL A 228 22.69 -23.66 -11.97
CA VAL A 228 22.18 -22.44 -12.61
C VAL A 228 21.50 -22.81 -13.92
N ARG A 229 20.27 -22.32 -14.11
CA ARG A 229 19.53 -22.47 -15.38
C ARG A 229 19.83 -21.32 -16.31
N VAL A 230 20.03 -21.60 -17.59
CA VAL A 230 20.35 -20.58 -18.60
C VAL A 230 19.27 -20.54 -19.66
N PHE A 231 18.64 -19.38 -19.84
CA PHE A 231 17.65 -19.13 -20.87
C PHE A 231 18.21 -18.15 -21.88
N THR A 232 17.94 -18.41 -23.16
CA THR A 232 18.45 -17.60 -24.27
C THR A 232 17.30 -17.09 -25.11
N PHE A 233 17.30 -15.80 -25.39
CA PHE A 233 16.30 -15.10 -26.19
C PHE A 233 16.95 -14.58 -27.47
N SER A 234 16.51 -15.12 -28.61
CA SER A 234 16.82 -14.57 -29.93
C SER A 234 15.83 -13.45 -30.24
N VAL A 235 16.30 -12.22 -30.48
CA VAL A 235 15.42 -11.05 -30.61
C VAL A 235 15.58 -10.38 -31.96
N GLY A 236 14.45 -10.02 -32.56
CA GLY A 236 14.39 -9.34 -33.85
C GLY A 236 14.31 -10.33 -35.03
N GLN A 237 14.25 -9.77 -36.23
CA GLN A 237 14.38 -10.53 -37.46
C GLN A 237 15.80 -10.38 -37.95
N HIS A 238 16.54 -11.48 -37.98
CA HIS A 238 17.95 -11.52 -38.35
C HIS A 238 18.27 -12.82 -39.07
N ASN A 239 19.42 -12.86 -39.75
CA ASN A 239 19.92 -14.05 -40.44
C ASN A 239 21.10 -14.71 -39.70
N TYR A 240 21.42 -14.25 -38.49
CA TYR A 240 22.48 -14.85 -37.66
C TYR A 240 22.08 -16.24 -37.16
N ASP A 241 23.08 -17.09 -36.92
CA ASP A 241 22.87 -18.44 -36.42
C ASP A 241 22.38 -18.42 -34.96
N VAL A 242 21.32 -19.19 -34.70
CA VAL A 242 20.70 -19.36 -33.38
C VAL A 242 21.04 -20.71 -32.74
N THR A 243 21.70 -21.60 -33.49
CA THR A 243 22.07 -22.96 -33.06
C THR A 243 22.92 -22.93 -31.78
N PRO A 244 23.90 -22.01 -31.61
CA PRO A 244 24.64 -21.90 -30.35
C PRO A 244 23.76 -21.52 -29.15
N LEU A 245 22.78 -20.64 -29.34
CA LEU A 245 21.84 -20.25 -28.27
C LEU A 245 20.97 -21.42 -27.83
N GLN A 246 20.43 -22.16 -28.79
CA GLN A 246 19.66 -23.38 -28.51
C GLN A 246 20.49 -24.42 -27.75
N TRP A 247 21.76 -24.57 -28.13
CA TRP A 247 22.68 -25.46 -27.44
C TRP A 247 22.94 -25.01 -26.00
N ILE A 248 23.21 -23.72 -25.76
CA ILE A 248 23.44 -23.16 -24.42
C ILE A 248 22.24 -23.42 -23.50
N ALA A 249 21.02 -23.14 -23.99
CA ALA A 249 19.79 -23.36 -23.23
C ALA A 249 19.57 -24.85 -22.90
N CYS A 250 19.74 -25.72 -23.91
CA CYS A 250 19.57 -27.17 -23.76
C CYS A 250 20.60 -27.76 -22.78
N ALA A 251 21.87 -27.38 -22.91
CA ALA A 251 22.95 -27.89 -22.09
C ALA A 251 22.81 -27.52 -20.60
N ASN A 252 22.13 -26.41 -20.29
CA ASN A 252 21.99 -25.86 -18.93
C ASN A 252 20.57 -25.93 -18.36
N LYS A 253 19.73 -26.90 -18.79
CA LYS A 253 18.38 -27.15 -18.24
C LYS A 253 17.45 -25.92 -18.27
N GLY A 254 17.65 -25.01 -19.22
CA GLY A 254 16.80 -23.85 -19.45
C GLY A 254 15.90 -24.03 -20.66
N TYR A 255 15.66 -22.94 -21.39
CA TYR A 255 14.79 -22.92 -22.56
C TYR A 255 15.18 -21.81 -23.54
N TYR A 256 14.86 -22.03 -24.81
CA TYR A 256 15.13 -21.09 -25.90
C TYR A 256 13.83 -20.40 -26.32
N PHE A 257 13.89 -19.08 -26.52
CA PHE A 257 12.76 -18.26 -26.94
C PHE A 257 13.14 -17.37 -28.12
N GLU A 258 12.18 -17.12 -29.01
CA GLU A 258 12.35 -16.24 -30.16
C GLU A 258 11.37 -15.08 -30.11
N ILE A 259 11.84 -13.84 -30.20
CA ILE A 259 11.04 -12.61 -30.11
C ILE A 259 11.16 -11.82 -31.42
N PRO A 260 10.35 -12.13 -32.44
CA PRO A 260 10.45 -11.45 -33.73
C PRO A 260 9.83 -10.05 -33.73
N SER A 261 8.91 -9.75 -32.79
CA SER A 261 8.16 -8.50 -32.77
C SER A 261 7.66 -8.13 -31.37
N ILE A 262 7.19 -6.88 -31.22
CA ILE A 262 6.62 -6.34 -29.97
C ILE A 262 5.45 -7.20 -29.46
N GLY A 263 4.63 -7.74 -30.36
CA GLY A 263 3.49 -8.58 -29.99
C GLY A 263 3.88 -9.91 -29.33
N ALA A 264 5.08 -10.43 -29.65
CA ALA A 264 5.61 -11.68 -29.12
C ALA A 264 6.28 -11.52 -27.75
N ILE A 265 6.81 -10.32 -27.44
CA ILE A 265 7.53 -10.02 -26.20
C ILE A 265 6.74 -10.54 -24.99
N ARG A 266 5.48 -10.13 -24.90
CA ARG A 266 4.66 -10.33 -23.71
C ARG A 266 4.35 -11.81 -23.39
N ILE A 267 4.38 -12.69 -24.39
CA ILE A 267 4.13 -14.12 -24.19
C ILE A 267 5.44 -14.78 -23.75
N ASN A 268 6.51 -14.53 -24.51
CA ASN A 268 7.79 -15.23 -24.32
C ASN A 268 8.52 -14.80 -23.06
N THR A 269 8.32 -13.57 -22.57
CA THR A 269 8.90 -13.13 -21.30
C THR A 269 8.22 -13.76 -20.08
N GLN A 270 7.16 -14.56 -20.24
CA GLN A 270 6.41 -15.17 -19.13
C GLN A 270 6.45 -16.70 -19.14
N GLU A 271 6.65 -17.32 -20.30
CA GLU A 271 6.68 -18.79 -20.46
C GLU A 271 7.82 -19.49 -19.70
N TYR A 272 8.87 -18.75 -19.29
CA TYR A 272 9.93 -19.34 -18.47
C TYR A 272 9.40 -19.90 -17.12
N LEU A 273 8.26 -19.39 -16.63
CA LEU A 273 7.62 -19.88 -15.41
C LEU A 273 7.20 -21.35 -15.52
N ASP A 274 6.83 -21.84 -16.72
CA ASP A 274 6.49 -23.25 -16.94
C ASP A 274 7.69 -24.17 -16.72
N VAL A 275 8.92 -23.67 -16.95
CA VAL A 275 10.16 -24.40 -16.70
C VAL A 275 10.51 -24.38 -15.21
N LEU A 276 10.28 -23.25 -14.54
CA LEU A 276 10.50 -23.11 -13.10
C LEU A 276 9.48 -23.88 -12.26
N GLY A 277 8.27 -24.10 -12.76
CA GLY A 277 7.23 -24.87 -12.09
C GLY A 277 7.50 -26.38 -12.05
N ARG A 278 8.38 -26.93 -12.91
CA ARG A 278 8.58 -28.40 -13.02
C ARG A 278 9.03 -29.06 -11.72
N PRO A 279 10.03 -28.55 -10.97
CA PRO A 279 10.42 -29.14 -9.68
C PRO A 279 9.30 -29.08 -8.65
N MET A 280 8.47 -28.03 -8.70
CA MET A 280 7.32 -27.85 -7.82
C MET A 280 6.25 -28.93 -8.06
N VAL A 281 5.97 -29.24 -9.33
CA VAL A 281 5.05 -30.33 -9.71
C VAL A 281 5.59 -31.69 -9.23
N LEU A 282 6.91 -31.93 -9.36
CA LEU A 282 7.55 -33.17 -8.93
C LEU A 282 7.56 -33.35 -7.40
N ALA A 283 7.61 -32.25 -6.64
CA ALA A 283 7.52 -32.29 -5.17
C ALA A 283 6.12 -32.70 -4.66
N GLY A 284 5.10 -32.71 -5.52
CA GLY A 284 3.78 -33.25 -5.23
C GLY A 284 3.08 -32.48 -4.09
N SER A 285 2.51 -33.20 -3.12
CA SER A 285 1.74 -32.59 -2.02
C SER A 285 2.55 -31.59 -1.18
N LYS A 286 3.87 -31.77 -1.06
CA LYS A 286 4.73 -30.85 -0.28
C LYS A 286 4.77 -29.45 -0.86
N ALA A 287 4.58 -29.31 -2.18
CA ALA A 287 4.58 -28.03 -2.88
C ALA A 287 3.21 -27.33 -2.88
N LYS A 288 2.14 -27.98 -2.43
CA LYS A 288 0.82 -27.37 -2.31
C LYS A 288 0.71 -26.58 -1.02
N GLN A 289 1.44 -25.47 -0.95
CA GLN A 289 1.36 -24.51 0.14
C GLN A 289 0.61 -23.27 -0.34
N VAL A 290 -0.20 -22.69 0.54
CA VAL A 290 -0.88 -21.44 0.24
C VAL A 290 0.12 -20.30 0.40
N GLN A 291 0.29 -19.51 -0.65
CA GLN A 291 1.11 -18.31 -0.61
C GLN A 291 0.24 -17.07 -0.71
N TRP A 292 0.53 -16.09 0.14
CA TRP A 292 -0.19 -14.82 0.18
C TRP A 292 0.54 -13.75 -0.60
N THR A 293 -0.21 -13.00 -1.39
CA THR A 293 0.35 -11.93 -2.21
C THR A 293 0.53 -10.65 -1.40
N ASN A 294 1.39 -9.75 -1.87
CA ASN A 294 1.44 -8.37 -1.37
C ASN A 294 0.08 -7.69 -1.57
N VAL A 295 -0.19 -6.65 -0.78
CA VAL A 295 -1.43 -5.87 -0.89
C VAL A 295 -1.50 -5.21 -2.27
N TYR A 296 -2.63 -5.33 -2.94
CA TYR A 296 -2.85 -4.65 -4.22
C TYR A 296 -4.28 -4.12 -4.36
N GLN A 297 -4.47 -3.19 -5.29
CA GLN A 297 -5.77 -2.59 -5.54
C GLN A 297 -6.60 -3.47 -6.48
N ASP A 298 -7.80 -3.85 -6.03
CA ASP A 298 -8.73 -4.68 -6.76
C ASP A 298 -9.32 -3.93 -7.97
N ALA A 299 -9.04 -4.39 -9.19
CA ALA A 299 -9.55 -3.78 -10.42
C ALA A 299 -11.09 -3.90 -10.61
N LEU A 300 -11.78 -4.74 -9.83
CA LEU A 300 -13.24 -4.93 -9.86
C LEU A 300 -13.95 -4.13 -8.75
N GLY A 301 -13.21 -3.29 -8.02
CA GLY A 301 -13.72 -2.32 -7.06
C GLY A 301 -13.88 -2.81 -5.63
N LEU A 302 -13.23 -3.91 -5.20
CA LEU A 302 -13.26 -4.32 -3.79
C LEU A 302 -12.38 -3.45 -2.86
N GLY A 303 -11.51 -2.61 -3.41
CA GLY A 303 -10.53 -1.86 -2.61
C GLY A 303 -9.18 -2.59 -2.54
N LEU A 304 -8.47 -2.43 -1.42
CA LEU A 304 -7.23 -3.17 -1.17
C LEU A 304 -7.55 -4.63 -0.82
N VAL A 305 -6.84 -5.56 -1.46
CA VAL A 305 -7.01 -7.01 -1.29
C VAL A 305 -5.65 -7.70 -1.19
N ILE A 306 -5.67 -8.88 -0.58
CA ILE A 306 -4.62 -9.91 -0.72
C ILE A 306 -5.25 -11.16 -1.32
N THR A 307 -4.48 -11.94 -2.06
CA THR A 307 -4.94 -13.20 -2.64
C THR A 307 -4.14 -14.35 -2.05
N GLY A 308 -4.83 -15.35 -1.51
CA GLY A 308 -4.24 -16.63 -1.18
C GLY A 308 -4.18 -17.49 -2.43
N THR A 309 -2.98 -17.93 -2.82
CA THR A 309 -2.73 -18.63 -4.10
C THR A 309 -2.25 -20.04 -3.87
N MET A 310 -2.65 -20.96 -4.75
CA MET A 310 -2.21 -22.36 -4.72
C MET A 310 -2.09 -22.94 -6.14
N PRO A 311 -0.99 -23.62 -6.48
CA PRO A 311 -0.83 -24.23 -7.80
C PRO A 311 -1.69 -25.49 -7.98
N VAL A 312 -2.19 -25.68 -9.20
CA VAL A 312 -2.94 -26.87 -9.62
C VAL A 312 -2.06 -27.66 -10.58
N PHE A 313 -1.76 -28.92 -10.23
CA PHE A 313 -0.88 -29.78 -11.01
C PHE A 313 -1.64 -30.66 -11.99
N ASN A 314 -1.04 -30.92 -13.16
CA ASN A 314 -1.53 -31.93 -14.06
C ASN A 314 -1.07 -33.32 -13.58
N LEU A 315 -2.03 -34.15 -13.16
CA LEU A 315 -1.77 -35.48 -12.61
C LEU A 315 -2.08 -36.62 -13.61
N THR A 316 -2.36 -36.30 -14.88
CA THR A 316 -2.63 -37.34 -15.88
C THR A 316 -1.38 -38.19 -16.10
N VAL A 317 -1.58 -39.51 -16.18
CA VAL A 317 -0.54 -40.50 -16.46
C VAL A 317 -0.80 -41.03 -17.86
N ASP A 318 0.14 -40.87 -18.78
CA ASP A 318 0.02 -41.45 -20.11
C ASP A 318 0.14 -42.97 -20.02
N SER A 319 -0.93 -43.68 -20.40
CA SER A 319 -1.09 -45.14 -20.29
C SER A 319 -0.04 -45.96 -21.06
N GLY A 320 0.82 -45.33 -21.87
CA GLY A 320 1.88 -45.97 -22.66
C GLY A 320 3.31 -45.76 -22.15
N SER A 321 3.54 -44.88 -21.16
CA SER A 321 4.87 -44.68 -20.58
C SER A 321 4.78 -44.42 -19.08
N SER A 322 4.96 -45.48 -18.30
CA SER A 322 4.89 -45.47 -16.83
C SER A 322 5.92 -44.55 -16.14
N GLN A 323 6.73 -43.79 -16.90
CA GLN A 323 7.87 -43.01 -16.42
C GLN A 323 7.77 -41.49 -16.65
N VAL A 324 6.85 -40.98 -17.48
CA VAL A 324 6.74 -39.53 -17.74
C VAL A 324 5.46 -38.97 -17.12
N LYS A 325 5.54 -38.58 -15.84
CA LYS A 325 4.49 -37.74 -15.24
C LYS A 325 4.52 -36.37 -15.91
N ASN A 326 3.36 -35.81 -16.22
CA ASN A 326 3.25 -34.43 -16.68
C ASN A 326 3.87 -33.47 -15.64
N GLN A 327 4.79 -32.60 -16.10
CA GLN A 327 5.59 -31.73 -15.22
C GLN A 327 5.11 -30.27 -15.23
N LEU A 328 3.93 -30.01 -15.78
CA LEU A 328 3.37 -28.67 -15.91
C LEU A 328 2.21 -28.46 -14.94
N ILE A 329 2.02 -27.20 -14.56
CA ILE A 329 0.83 -26.77 -13.82
C ILE A 329 -0.34 -26.62 -14.81
N LEU A 330 -1.55 -27.00 -14.39
CA LEU A 330 -2.78 -26.63 -15.11
C LEU A 330 -3.08 -25.15 -14.95
N GLY A 331 -2.67 -24.57 -13.83
CA GLY A 331 -2.96 -23.20 -13.48
C GLY A 331 -2.76 -22.91 -12.00
N VAL A 332 -3.25 -21.76 -11.57
CA VAL A 332 -3.21 -21.29 -10.17
C VAL A 332 -4.61 -20.95 -9.73
N MET A 333 -4.99 -21.46 -8.56
CA MET A 333 -6.21 -21.06 -7.85
C MET A 333 -5.90 -19.88 -6.94
N GLY A 334 -6.84 -18.94 -6.83
CA GLY A 334 -6.74 -17.77 -5.98
C GLY A 334 -8.06 -17.50 -5.25
N VAL A 335 -7.96 -16.98 -4.03
CA VAL A 335 -9.09 -16.44 -3.28
C VAL A 335 -8.73 -15.08 -2.71
N ASP A 336 -9.58 -14.07 -2.96
CA ASP A 336 -9.35 -12.70 -2.52
C ASP A 336 -9.92 -12.45 -1.12
N ILE A 337 -9.10 -11.89 -0.24
CA ILE A 337 -9.51 -11.34 1.05
C ILE A 337 -9.38 -9.83 1.00
N ALA A 338 -10.48 -9.12 1.21
CA ALA A 338 -10.47 -7.68 1.32
C ALA A 338 -9.87 -7.24 2.66
N ILE A 339 -8.99 -6.25 2.63
CA ILE A 339 -8.38 -5.69 3.84
C ILE A 339 -9.45 -5.10 4.79
N SER A 340 -10.60 -4.68 4.26
CA SER A 340 -11.76 -4.27 5.07
C SER A 340 -12.32 -5.39 5.94
N GLU A 341 -12.28 -6.65 5.51
CA GLU A 341 -12.70 -7.80 6.33
C GLU A 341 -11.68 -8.11 7.43
N VAL A 342 -10.38 -7.97 7.13
CA VAL A 342 -9.31 -8.08 8.13
C VAL A 342 -9.47 -6.99 9.19
N LYS A 343 -9.74 -5.74 8.77
CA LYS A 343 -10.01 -4.59 9.66
C LYS A 343 -11.18 -4.85 10.63
N LYS A 344 -12.24 -5.54 10.20
CA LYS A 344 -13.37 -5.89 11.08
C LYS A 344 -12.96 -6.84 12.22
N LYS A 345 -11.93 -7.67 12.01
CA LYS A 345 -11.38 -8.57 13.04
C LYS A 345 -10.44 -7.87 14.02
N THR A 346 -9.98 -6.65 13.69
CA THR A 346 -9.11 -5.82 14.51
C THR A 346 -9.83 -4.53 14.94
N PRO A 347 -10.82 -4.58 15.86
CA PRO A 347 -11.63 -3.42 16.21
C PRO A 347 -10.81 -2.35 16.95
N THR A 348 -10.45 -1.28 16.24
CA THR A 348 -9.68 -0.14 16.77
C THR A 348 -10.49 0.80 17.66
N TYR A 349 -11.83 0.77 17.57
CA TYR A 349 -12.72 1.69 18.31
C TYR A 349 -12.67 1.54 19.84
N ARG A 350 -12.05 0.48 20.36
CA ARG A 350 -11.86 0.30 21.81
C ARG A 350 -10.65 1.07 22.35
N VAL A 351 -9.85 1.66 21.46
CA VAL A 351 -8.54 2.20 21.80
C VAL A 351 -8.34 3.56 21.14
N THR A 352 -8.52 4.63 21.90
CA THR A 352 -8.23 6.00 21.49
C THR A 352 -6.73 6.15 21.20
N ASN A 353 -6.36 6.72 20.04
CA ASN A 353 -4.99 6.84 19.50
C ASN A 353 -4.17 5.54 19.33
N GLY A 354 -4.75 4.38 19.66
CA GLY A 354 -4.13 3.09 19.40
C GLY A 354 -4.59 2.51 18.08
N TYR A 355 -3.76 1.65 17.52
CA TYR A 355 -4.04 1.00 16.24
C TYR A 355 -3.34 -0.35 16.15
N THR A 356 -3.95 -1.22 15.35
CA THR A 356 -3.34 -2.48 14.93
C THR A 356 -2.64 -2.29 13.62
N PHE A 357 -1.49 -2.93 13.46
CA PHE A 357 -0.78 -3.03 12.21
C PHE A 357 -0.33 -4.46 11.98
N ALA A 358 -0.11 -4.83 10.73
CA ALA A 358 0.42 -6.14 10.39
C ALA A 358 1.50 -5.98 9.33
N ILE A 359 2.58 -6.75 9.44
CA ILE A 359 3.68 -6.74 8.47
C ILE A 359 3.91 -8.12 7.90
N ASP A 360 4.41 -8.16 6.66
CA ASP A 360 4.92 -9.36 6.01
C ASP A 360 6.41 -9.62 6.36
N PRO A 361 7.00 -10.74 5.92
CA PRO A 361 8.41 -11.05 6.13
C PRO A 361 9.39 -10.08 5.44
N ASN A 362 8.91 -9.29 4.47
CA ASN A 362 9.71 -8.25 3.81
C ASN A 362 9.66 -6.92 4.58
N GLY A 363 8.75 -6.78 5.56
CA GLY A 363 8.48 -5.57 6.34
C GLY A 363 7.41 -4.65 5.74
N TYR A 364 6.74 -5.04 4.67
CA TYR A 364 5.62 -4.30 4.11
C TYR A 364 4.38 -4.41 4.98
N VAL A 365 3.66 -3.30 5.11
CA VAL A 365 2.42 -3.25 5.90
C VAL A 365 1.26 -3.88 5.14
N LEU A 366 0.69 -4.93 5.73
CA LEU A 366 -0.59 -5.51 5.33
C LEU A 366 -1.76 -4.65 5.84
N LEU A 367 -1.64 -4.17 7.08
CA LEU A 367 -2.63 -3.35 7.76
C LEU A 367 -1.90 -2.20 8.43
N HIS A 368 -2.32 -0.96 8.15
CA HIS A 368 -1.83 0.23 8.87
C HIS A 368 -2.81 1.41 8.66
N PRO A 369 -2.98 2.34 9.62
CA PRO A 369 -3.80 3.53 9.42
C PRO A 369 -3.36 4.41 8.25
N ASN A 370 -2.05 4.50 8.01
CA ASN A 370 -1.48 5.30 6.91
C ASN A 370 -1.46 4.57 5.55
N LEU A 371 -1.91 3.31 5.48
CA LEU A 371 -2.00 2.58 4.21
C LEU A 371 -3.27 2.99 3.44
N ARG A 372 -3.09 3.68 2.31
CA ARG A 372 -4.17 4.18 1.45
C ARG A 372 -4.24 3.43 0.10
N PRO A 373 -5.41 3.36 -0.55
CA PRO A 373 -5.54 2.79 -1.89
C PRO A 373 -4.89 3.69 -2.96
N LYS A 374 -4.18 3.09 -3.92
CA LYS A 374 -3.63 3.81 -5.08
C LYS A 374 -4.75 4.13 -6.08
N ILE A 375 -4.89 5.41 -6.45
CA ILE A 375 -5.96 5.89 -7.35
C ILE A 375 -5.64 5.61 -8.83
N ILE A 376 -4.37 5.52 -9.21
CA ILE A 376 -3.95 5.66 -10.63
C ILE A 376 -3.39 4.36 -11.24
N ASN A 377 -2.67 3.51 -10.49
CA ASN A 377 -2.00 2.32 -11.04
C ASN A 377 -2.48 1.02 -10.37
N PHE A 378 -3.23 0.19 -11.13
CA PHE A 378 -3.79 -1.09 -10.68
C PHE A 378 -2.89 -2.30 -10.95
N ARG A 379 -1.75 -2.12 -11.64
CA ARG A 379 -0.84 -3.25 -11.98
C ARG A 379 0.22 -3.50 -10.93
N GLU A 380 0.71 -2.43 -10.31
CA GLU A 380 1.75 -2.52 -9.29
C GLU A 380 1.13 -2.80 -7.92
N PRO A 381 1.77 -3.64 -7.10
CA PRO A 381 1.34 -3.81 -5.73
C PRO A 381 1.50 -2.50 -4.94
N VAL A 382 0.79 -2.43 -3.82
CA VAL A 382 0.85 -1.36 -2.83
C VAL A 382 1.79 -1.82 -1.71
N THR A 383 3.09 -1.84 -2.00
CA THR A 383 4.14 -2.14 -1.03
C THR A 383 4.58 -0.85 -0.34
N LEU A 384 4.12 -0.66 0.89
CA LEU A 384 4.54 0.42 1.79
C LEU A 384 5.26 -0.25 2.96
N ASP A 385 6.50 0.14 3.26
CA ASP A 385 7.23 -0.40 4.42
C ASP A 385 6.65 0.17 5.72
N PHE A 386 6.74 -0.58 6.81
CA PHE A 386 6.45 -0.08 8.15
C PHE A 386 7.24 1.19 8.50
N LEU A 387 8.53 1.25 8.12
CA LEU A 387 9.37 2.43 8.37
C LEU A 387 9.05 3.62 7.45
N ASP A 388 8.36 3.39 6.35
CA ASP A 388 7.84 4.45 5.48
C ASP A 388 6.44 4.91 5.92
N ALA A 389 5.67 4.00 6.55
CA ALA A 389 4.33 4.27 7.03
C ALA A 389 4.33 5.11 8.31
N GLU A 390 5.39 5.04 9.11
CA GLU A 390 5.60 5.84 10.32
C GLU A 390 6.89 6.66 10.23
N LEU A 391 7.10 7.60 11.16
CA LEU A 391 8.41 8.25 11.26
C LEU A 391 9.45 7.22 11.74
N GLU A 392 10.55 7.14 10.98
CA GLU A 392 11.69 6.24 11.22
C GLU A 392 12.34 6.50 12.58
N ASP A 393 12.63 5.42 13.30
CA ASP A 393 13.26 5.41 14.63
C ASP A 393 14.03 4.10 14.79
N THR A 394 15.25 4.18 15.34
CA THR A 394 16.10 3.02 15.65
C THR A 394 15.38 1.93 16.45
N ASN A 395 14.49 2.30 17.39
CA ASN A 395 13.73 1.33 18.16
C ASN A 395 12.67 0.63 17.29
N LYS A 396 12.09 1.34 16.31
CA LYS A 396 11.11 0.77 15.37
C LYS A 396 11.76 -0.15 14.36
N GLU A 397 13.00 0.15 13.94
CA GLU A 397 13.81 -0.77 13.13
C GLU A 397 14.04 -2.10 13.86
N GLU A 398 14.38 -2.05 15.15
CA GLU A 398 14.54 -3.26 15.98
C GLU A 398 13.22 -4.02 16.14
N ILE A 399 12.10 -3.33 16.36
CA ILE A 399 10.76 -3.94 16.44
C ILE A 399 10.42 -4.62 15.11
N ARG A 400 10.61 -3.93 13.98
CA ARG A 400 10.39 -4.46 12.64
C ARG A 400 11.20 -5.73 12.41
N GLN A 401 12.50 -5.71 12.75
CA GLN A 401 13.35 -6.89 12.59
C GLN A 401 12.89 -8.06 13.45
N GLN A 402 12.49 -7.83 14.70
CA GLN A 402 11.97 -8.90 15.57
C GLN A 402 10.65 -9.48 15.06
N MET A 403 9.78 -8.65 14.48
CA MET A 403 8.53 -9.09 13.85
C MET A 403 8.79 -9.91 12.57
N ILE A 404 9.78 -9.52 11.76
CA ILE A 404 10.20 -10.28 10.56
C ILE A 404 10.82 -11.63 10.96
N ASP A 405 11.62 -11.66 12.03
CA ASP A 405 12.20 -12.87 12.61
C ASP A 405 11.13 -13.81 13.25
N GLY A 406 9.85 -13.41 13.28
CA GLY A 406 8.76 -14.19 13.87
C GLY A 406 8.77 -14.26 15.40
N LYS A 407 9.41 -13.29 16.08
CA LYS A 407 9.50 -13.26 17.55
C LYS A 407 8.36 -12.43 18.13
N SER A 408 7.72 -12.91 19.20
CA SER A 408 6.78 -12.11 20.00
C SER A 408 7.52 -11.17 20.95
N GLY A 409 6.97 -10.00 21.22
CA GLY A 409 7.58 -9.05 22.13
C GLY A 409 6.69 -7.87 22.49
N GLN A 410 7.16 -7.11 23.46
CA GLN A 410 6.57 -5.84 23.86
C GLN A 410 7.68 -4.84 24.15
N ARG A 411 7.50 -3.61 23.69
CA ARG A 411 8.42 -2.50 23.97
C ARG A 411 7.67 -1.20 24.13
N LYS A 412 8.05 -0.45 25.15
CA LYS A 412 7.56 0.90 25.39
C LYS A 412 8.60 1.90 24.93
N ILE A 413 8.25 2.73 23.95
CA ILE A 413 9.16 3.68 23.31
C ILE A 413 8.55 5.08 23.31
N LYS A 414 9.40 6.09 23.46
CA LYS A 414 9.03 7.48 23.26
C LYS A 414 9.33 7.82 21.80
N THR A 415 8.30 8.07 21.01
CA THR A 415 8.40 8.23 19.56
C THR A 415 7.70 9.50 19.11
N LEU A 416 8.16 10.04 17.99
CA LEU A 416 7.48 11.10 17.27
C LEU A 416 6.29 10.53 16.50
N ILE A 417 5.16 11.24 16.54
CA ILE A 417 3.92 10.88 15.86
C ILE A 417 3.52 12.02 14.94
N LYS A 418 3.38 11.71 13.65
CA LYS A 418 2.90 12.67 12.64
C LYS A 418 1.40 12.92 12.86
N SER A 419 0.99 14.19 12.85
CA SER A 419 -0.43 14.54 12.90
C SER A 419 -1.18 14.11 11.63
N VAL A 420 -2.49 13.94 11.73
CA VAL A 420 -3.35 13.49 10.60
C VAL A 420 -3.32 14.48 9.43
N ASP A 421 -3.21 15.76 9.74
CA ASP A 421 -3.13 16.85 8.79
C ASP A 421 -1.69 17.19 8.35
N GLU A 422 -0.71 16.40 8.79
CA GLU A 422 0.71 16.48 8.38
C GLU A 422 1.41 17.81 8.69
N ARG A 423 0.82 18.62 9.58
CA ARG A 423 1.34 19.93 10.01
C ARG A 423 2.15 19.87 11.30
N TYR A 424 1.89 18.90 12.16
CA TYR A 424 2.50 18.81 13.49
C TYR A 424 3.14 17.45 13.73
N ILE A 425 4.09 17.43 14.65
CA ILE A 425 4.73 16.21 15.15
C ILE A 425 4.72 16.29 16.66
N ASP A 426 4.05 15.34 17.30
CA ASP A 426 3.98 15.25 18.76
C ASP A 426 4.88 14.12 19.26
N GLU A 427 5.57 14.34 20.36
CA GLU A 427 6.37 13.32 21.03
C GLU A 427 5.51 12.59 22.07
N ALA A 428 5.25 11.30 21.87
CA ALA A 428 4.37 10.54 22.74
C ALA A 428 4.96 9.18 23.12
N LEU A 429 4.54 8.69 24.28
CA LEU A 429 4.92 7.37 24.79
C LEU A 429 3.94 6.33 24.25
N ARG A 430 4.47 5.36 23.51
CA ARG A 430 3.70 4.28 22.89
C ARG A 430 4.24 2.92 23.32
N THR A 431 3.32 2.01 23.62
CA THR A 431 3.64 0.60 23.88
C THR A 431 3.31 -0.18 22.63
N TYR A 432 4.34 -0.71 21.96
CA TYR A 432 4.23 -1.63 20.85
C TYR A 432 4.24 -3.05 21.40
N THR A 433 3.26 -3.86 21.01
CA THR A 433 3.19 -5.28 21.35
C THR A 433 2.95 -6.05 20.06
N TRP A 434 3.70 -7.13 19.82
CA TRP A 434 3.61 -7.89 18.57
C TRP A 434 3.73 -9.38 18.79
N THR A 435 3.17 -10.15 17.86
CA THR A 435 3.21 -11.61 17.84
C THR A 435 3.05 -12.12 16.40
N PRO A 436 3.69 -13.25 16.01
CA PRO A 436 3.41 -13.89 14.74
C PRO A 436 1.96 -14.40 14.71
N VAL A 437 1.38 -14.46 13.51
CA VAL A 437 0.05 -15.01 13.26
C VAL A 437 0.19 -16.47 12.88
N ASP A 438 -0.27 -17.36 13.76
CA ASP A 438 -0.18 -18.81 13.57
C ASP A 438 -0.75 -19.26 12.21
N GLY A 439 0.02 -20.05 11.47
CA GLY A 439 -0.37 -20.59 10.16
C GLY A 439 -0.11 -19.65 8.98
N THR A 440 0.51 -18.49 9.19
CA THR A 440 0.97 -17.57 8.13
C THR A 440 2.34 -16.98 8.45
N ASP A 441 2.95 -16.30 7.48
CA ASP A 441 4.23 -15.61 7.68
C ASP A 441 4.04 -14.15 8.13
N TYR A 442 2.82 -13.74 8.49
CA TYR A 442 2.52 -12.39 8.95
C TYR A 442 2.77 -12.23 10.45
N SER A 443 3.19 -11.03 10.84
CA SER A 443 3.26 -10.62 12.25
C SER A 443 2.27 -9.49 12.52
N LEU A 444 1.48 -9.63 13.59
CA LEU A 444 0.49 -8.65 14.02
C LEU A 444 1.05 -7.83 15.18
N GLY A 445 0.95 -6.51 15.05
CA GLY A 445 1.32 -5.53 16.07
C GLY A 445 0.12 -4.72 16.55
N LEU A 446 0.18 -4.29 17.81
CA LEU A 446 -0.76 -3.39 18.45
C LEU A 446 0.03 -2.27 19.12
N VAL A 447 -0.34 -1.03 18.79
CA VAL A 447 0.21 0.19 19.38
C VAL A 447 -0.81 0.77 20.33
N LEU A 448 -0.43 0.95 21.60
CA LEU A 448 -1.28 1.55 22.63
C LEU A 448 -0.60 2.78 23.25
N PRO A 449 -1.33 3.89 23.44
CA PRO A 449 -0.97 4.90 24.42
C PRO A 449 -1.06 4.35 25.84
N THR A 450 -0.25 4.88 26.75
CA THR A 450 -0.29 4.49 28.17
C THR A 450 -1.62 4.81 28.85
N TYR A 451 -2.32 5.85 28.40
CA TYR A 451 -3.61 6.25 28.97
C TYR A 451 -4.79 5.42 28.45
N SER A 452 -4.59 4.62 27.38
CA SER A 452 -5.63 3.77 26.79
C SER A 452 -5.52 2.30 27.22
N GLU A 453 -4.71 2.00 28.24
CA GLU A 453 -4.65 0.65 28.86
C GLU A 453 -5.96 0.29 29.58
N ASN A 454 -6.77 1.28 29.96
CA ASN A 454 -8.08 1.10 30.59
C ASN A 454 -9.17 1.77 29.73
N HIS A 455 -10.36 1.18 29.66
CA HIS A 455 -11.52 1.73 28.93
C HIS A 455 -12.77 1.76 29.81
N ILE A 456 -13.71 2.65 29.48
CA ILE A 456 -14.98 2.79 30.21
C ILE A 456 -16.02 1.83 29.63
N LYS A 457 -16.66 1.04 30.49
CA LYS A 457 -17.81 0.22 30.15
C LYS A 457 -19.08 0.78 30.80
N ALA A 458 -19.82 1.62 30.08
CA ALA A 458 -21.20 2.02 30.37
C ALA A 458 -22.13 0.85 30.73
N ASN A 459 -22.86 0.98 31.84
CA ASN A 459 -23.94 0.06 32.23
C ASN A 459 -25.17 0.92 32.51
N LEU A 460 -26.02 1.09 31.51
CA LEU A 460 -27.18 1.99 31.55
C LEU A 460 -28.47 1.17 31.70
N LYS A 461 -29.24 1.44 32.76
CA LYS A 461 -30.55 0.82 33.05
C LYS A 461 -31.78 1.70 32.76
N TYR A 462 -31.59 2.99 32.46
CA TYR A 462 -32.69 3.94 32.28
C TYR A 462 -32.61 4.66 30.93
N MET A 463 -33.77 4.81 30.28
CA MET A 463 -33.97 5.41 28.96
C MET A 463 -34.25 6.93 29.12
N PHE A 464 -33.81 7.74 28.15
CA PHE A 464 -33.80 9.21 28.24
C PHE A 464 -34.76 9.87 27.25
N GLU A 465 -35.45 10.93 27.70
CA GLU A 465 -36.25 11.85 26.86
C GLU A 465 -35.44 13.10 26.48
N ASN A 466 -35.69 13.63 25.27
CA ASN A 466 -35.22 14.91 24.72
C ASN A 466 -33.72 15.06 24.38
N LEU A 467 -33.29 14.44 23.27
CA LEU A 467 -32.02 14.72 22.60
C LEU A 467 -32.26 15.20 21.15
N VAL A 468 -32.68 16.45 21.00
CA VAL A 468 -32.83 17.08 19.68
C VAL A 468 -32.14 18.44 19.71
N ASN A 469 -30.86 18.50 19.34
CA ASN A 469 -30.23 19.67 18.74
C ASN A 469 -28.82 19.31 18.19
N MET A 470 -28.46 19.91 17.05
CA MET A 470 -27.40 19.50 16.11
C MET A 470 -26.19 18.78 16.72
N LEU A 471 -26.02 17.55 16.25
CA LEU A 471 -25.17 16.56 16.87
C LEU A 471 -24.51 15.74 15.75
N TYR A 472 -23.19 15.76 15.66
CA TYR A 472 -22.49 14.92 14.70
C TYR A 472 -22.24 13.57 15.35
N LEU A 473 -22.93 12.55 14.83
CA LEU A 473 -22.78 11.17 15.25
C LEU A 473 -21.96 10.42 14.22
N LEU A 474 -21.02 9.63 14.69
CA LEU A 474 -20.21 8.81 13.81
C LEU A 474 -21.02 7.70 13.14
N LEU A 475 -20.90 7.61 11.82
CA LEU A 475 -21.48 6.55 10.98
C LEU A 475 -20.84 5.18 11.25
N ARG A 476 -21.48 4.38 12.10
CA ARG A 476 -21.06 3.00 12.44
C ARG A 476 -22.23 2.03 12.43
N GLU A 477 -21.91 0.77 12.19
CA GLU A 477 -22.80 -0.36 12.46
C GLU A 477 -22.89 -0.56 13.99
N TYR A 478 -23.59 0.35 14.68
CA TYR A 478 -23.84 0.20 16.11
C TYR A 478 -24.73 -1.00 16.40
N CYS A 479 -25.66 -1.29 15.48
CA CYS A 479 -26.56 -2.43 15.51
C CYS A 479 -26.72 -2.96 14.08
N ASN A 480 -27.04 -4.24 13.94
CA ASN A 480 -27.25 -4.85 12.62
C ASN A 480 -28.43 -4.22 11.84
N ASP A 481 -29.42 -3.66 12.56
CA ASP A 481 -30.64 -3.09 11.97
C ASP A 481 -30.56 -1.57 11.71
N LEU A 482 -29.38 -0.96 11.91
CA LEU A 482 -29.20 0.48 11.68
C LEU A 482 -28.80 0.76 10.23
N GLU A 483 -29.63 1.51 9.50
CA GLU A 483 -29.33 1.94 8.14
C GLU A 483 -28.28 3.07 8.14
N LEU A 484 -27.13 2.81 7.51
CA LEU A 484 -26.05 3.79 7.31
C LEU A 484 -26.44 4.77 6.20
N SER A 485 -26.40 6.08 6.50
CA SER A 485 -26.59 7.16 5.50
C SER A 485 -25.36 8.06 5.45
N ASN A 486 -24.88 8.43 4.27
CA ASN A 486 -23.79 9.41 4.14
C ASN A 486 -24.16 10.82 4.65
N ASN A 487 -25.45 11.07 4.91
CA ASN A 487 -25.94 12.30 5.51
C ASN A 487 -26.07 12.13 7.03
N ASN A 488 -25.21 12.82 7.80
CA ASN A 488 -25.18 12.71 9.26
C ASN A 488 -26.52 13.04 9.93
N THR A 489 -27.32 13.95 9.37
CA THR A 489 -28.62 14.32 9.95
C THR A 489 -29.62 13.17 9.82
N GLU A 490 -29.66 12.53 8.66
CA GLU A 490 -30.52 11.37 8.41
C GLU A 490 -30.07 10.17 9.26
N PHE A 491 -28.75 9.94 9.32
CA PHE A 491 -28.18 8.89 10.16
C PHE A 491 -28.48 9.09 11.65
N LEU A 492 -28.40 10.33 12.15
CA LEU A 492 -28.74 10.66 13.53
C LEU A 492 -30.23 10.38 13.82
N LEU A 493 -31.14 10.74 12.91
CA LEU A 493 -32.56 10.44 13.06
C LEU A 493 -32.84 8.94 13.11
N ASN A 494 -32.18 8.16 12.22
CA ASN A 494 -32.27 6.70 12.24
C ASN A 494 -31.73 6.12 13.55
N PHE A 495 -30.64 6.67 14.08
CA PHE A 495 -30.04 6.25 15.34
C PHE A 495 -30.95 6.55 16.55
N ILE A 496 -31.53 7.75 16.61
CA ILE A 496 -32.47 8.14 17.69
C ILE A 496 -33.73 7.26 17.64
N ALA A 497 -34.29 7.04 16.44
CA ALA A 497 -35.45 6.17 16.26
C ALA A 497 -35.18 4.71 16.67
N LEU A 498 -33.93 4.25 16.57
CA LEU A 498 -33.50 2.94 17.07
C LEU A 498 -33.30 2.94 18.59
N MET A 499 -32.77 4.03 19.18
CA MET A 499 -32.65 4.18 20.64
C MET A 499 -34.00 4.08 21.35
N GLU A 500 -35.07 4.62 20.76
CA GLU A 500 -36.42 4.52 21.33
C GLU A 500 -36.99 3.09 21.31
N LYS A 501 -36.44 2.20 20.47
CA LYS A 501 -36.95 0.84 20.26
C LYS A 501 -36.10 -0.25 20.93
N VAL A 502 -34.82 0.00 21.20
CA VAL A 502 -33.86 -1.02 21.64
C VAL A 502 -33.57 -0.91 23.14
N THR A 503 -33.66 -2.04 23.86
CA THR A 503 -33.29 -2.14 25.27
C THR A 503 -31.80 -2.47 25.49
N PRO A 504 -31.20 -2.10 26.64
CA PRO A 504 -29.80 -2.38 27.01
C PRO A 504 -29.32 -3.84 26.89
N ASP A 505 -30.24 -4.79 27.00
CA ASP A 505 -29.94 -6.24 26.99
C ASP A 505 -30.07 -6.88 25.59
N SER A 506 -30.30 -6.08 24.54
CA SER A 506 -30.42 -6.62 23.18
C SER A 506 -29.08 -7.19 22.69
N LYS A 507 -29.09 -8.44 22.22
CA LYS A 507 -27.93 -9.09 21.57
C LYS A 507 -27.65 -8.54 20.16
N GLN A 508 -28.49 -7.64 19.66
CA GLN A 508 -28.44 -7.10 18.30
C GLN A 508 -27.56 -5.84 18.18
N CYS A 509 -27.24 -5.21 19.31
CA CYS A 509 -26.50 -3.94 19.36
C CYS A 509 -25.18 -4.07 20.10
N ASN A 510 -24.16 -3.40 19.59
CA ASN A 510 -22.84 -3.37 20.18
C ASN A 510 -22.81 -2.47 21.43
N PHE A 511 -21.92 -2.82 22.35
CA PHE A 511 -21.62 -2.08 23.57
C PHE A 511 -21.40 -0.55 23.34
N VAL A 512 -20.84 -0.19 22.19
CA VAL A 512 -20.55 1.20 21.78
C VAL A 512 -21.82 2.05 21.71
N PHE A 513 -22.97 1.47 21.34
CA PHE A 513 -24.26 2.16 21.28
C PHE A 513 -24.66 2.79 22.63
N PHE A 514 -24.50 2.04 23.72
CA PHE A 514 -24.83 2.51 25.07
C PHE A 514 -23.82 3.52 25.60
N PHE A 515 -22.55 3.43 25.20
CA PHE A 515 -21.55 4.43 25.54
C PHE A 515 -21.82 5.77 24.84
N VAL A 516 -22.23 5.74 23.56
CA VAL A 516 -22.67 6.91 22.81
C VAL A 516 -23.85 7.58 23.51
N ALA A 517 -24.86 6.81 23.93
CA ALA A 517 -26.01 7.34 24.69
C ALA A 517 -25.61 8.03 26.00
N LEU A 518 -24.63 7.47 26.74
CA LEU A 518 -24.07 8.11 27.93
C LEU A 518 -23.39 9.45 27.60
N CYS A 519 -22.59 9.48 26.54
CA CYS A 519 -21.89 10.68 26.10
C CYS A 519 -22.87 11.80 25.71
N LEU A 520 -23.97 11.47 25.05
CA LEU A 520 -25.04 12.42 24.71
C LEU A 520 -25.62 13.10 25.95
N TYR A 521 -25.89 12.34 27.01
CA TYR A 521 -26.42 12.86 28.27
C TYR A 521 -25.45 13.82 28.98
N LEU A 522 -24.16 13.48 29.02
CA LEU A 522 -23.14 14.32 29.67
C LEU A 522 -22.94 15.68 28.98
N MET A 523 -23.37 15.82 27.73
CA MET A 523 -23.23 17.02 26.91
C MET A 523 -24.45 17.95 26.98
N SER A 524 -24.96 18.28 28.18
CA SER A 524 -26.17 19.15 28.33
C SER A 524 -25.97 20.63 27.92
N ASP A 525 -27.03 21.27 27.39
CA ASP A 525 -27.03 22.66 26.86
C ASP A 525 -26.66 23.74 27.89
N PHE A 526 -26.88 23.47 29.17
CA PHE A 526 -26.66 24.44 30.24
C PHE A 526 -25.19 24.87 30.36
N ILE A 527 -24.26 23.92 30.21
CA ILE A 527 -22.81 24.17 30.36
C ILE A 527 -22.29 25.02 29.20
N PHE A 528 -22.72 24.74 27.96
CA PHE A 528 -22.28 25.47 26.76
C PHE A 528 -22.80 26.91 26.72
N THR A 529 -24.05 27.11 27.18
CA THR A 529 -24.68 28.44 27.24
C THR A 529 -23.99 29.34 28.28
N PHE A 530 -23.55 28.77 29.41
CA PHE A 530 -22.81 29.51 30.43
C PHE A 530 -21.42 29.94 29.95
N LEU A 531 -20.67 29.04 29.29
CA LEU A 531 -19.30 29.30 28.83
C LEU A 531 -19.23 30.39 27.74
N THR A 532 -20.12 30.34 26.76
CA THR A 532 -20.17 31.34 25.67
C THR A 532 -20.53 32.73 26.18
N ARG A 533 -21.58 32.86 27.02
CA ARG A 533 -22.04 34.15 27.53
C ARG A 533 -21.05 34.83 28.49
N ARG A 534 -20.27 34.05 29.25
CA ARG A 534 -19.38 34.60 30.28
C ARG A 534 -18.03 35.10 29.74
N TYR A 535 -17.52 34.48 28.68
CA TYR A 535 -16.15 34.70 28.21
C TYR A 535 -16.03 35.19 26.76
N GLY A 536 -17.15 35.36 26.04
CA GLY A 536 -17.14 35.98 24.71
C GLY A 536 -16.56 35.10 23.59
N PHE A 537 -16.62 33.77 23.74
CA PHE A 537 -16.12 32.82 22.75
C PHE A 537 -17.04 32.73 21.52
N LEU A 538 -16.45 32.48 20.35
CA LEU A 538 -17.20 32.37 19.08
C LEU A 538 -18.01 31.08 19.05
N ALA A 539 -17.39 29.98 19.49
CA ALA A 539 -18.06 28.71 19.68
C ALA A 539 -17.37 27.90 20.80
N VAL A 540 -18.07 26.89 21.29
CA VAL A 540 -17.60 25.91 22.26
C VAL A 540 -18.00 24.56 21.73
N PHE A 541 -17.11 23.58 21.81
CA PHE A 541 -17.42 22.25 21.33
C PHE A 541 -16.86 21.18 22.24
N ALA A 542 -17.39 19.97 22.13
CA ALA A 542 -16.87 18.83 22.83
C ALA A 542 -16.88 17.62 21.91
N ALA A 543 -15.77 16.90 21.91
CA ALA A 543 -15.53 15.71 21.12
C ALA A 543 -15.29 14.55 22.08
N THR A 544 -16.01 13.45 21.92
CA THR A 544 -15.97 12.32 22.86
C THR A 544 -15.46 11.05 22.20
N ASP A 545 -14.92 10.13 23.02
CA ASP A 545 -14.48 8.81 22.56
C ASP A 545 -15.64 7.95 22.01
N GLY A 546 -16.90 8.39 22.22
CA GLY A 546 -18.08 7.81 21.58
C GLY A 546 -18.21 8.12 20.09
N GLY A 547 -17.32 8.93 19.51
CA GLY A 547 -17.45 9.38 18.13
C GLY A 547 -18.48 10.49 17.96
N ILE A 548 -18.68 11.29 19.01
CA ILE A 548 -19.66 12.38 19.02
C ILE A 548 -18.94 13.70 19.10
N THR A 549 -19.26 14.62 18.19
CA THR A 549 -18.83 16.01 18.23
C THR A 549 -20.05 16.92 18.32
N ARG A 550 -20.10 17.78 19.35
CA ARG A 550 -21.14 18.79 19.53
C ARG A 550 -20.52 20.18 19.48
N VAL A 551 -21.03 21.06 18.62
CA VAL A 551 -20.58 22.44 18.45
C VAL A 551 -21.71 23.40 18.84
N PHE A 552 -21.40 24.41 19.64
CA PHE A 552 -22.35 25.41 20.12
C PHE A 552 -21.79 26.83 19.94
N PRO A 553 -22.59 27.83 19.51
CA PRO A 553 -23.99 27.75 19.12
C PRO A 553 -24.16 27.09 17.73
N ASN A 554 -25.38 26.65 17.39
CA ASN A 554 -25.65 25.93 16.12
C ASN A 554 -25.15 26.66 14.86
N LYS A 555 -25.17 28.00 14.86
CA LYS A 555 -24.65 28.80 13.74
C LYS A 555 -23.15 28.58 13.48
N ALA A 556 -22.37 28.25 14.51
CA ALA A 556 -20.95 27.97 14.36
C ALA A 556 -20.67 26.55 13.84
N ALA A 557 -21.64 25.64 13.94
CA ALA A 557 -21.55 24.31 13.34
C ALA A 557 -21.56 24.38 11.80
N GLU A 558 -22.25 25.38 11.22
CA GLU A 558 -22.27 25.59 9.75
C GLU A 558 -20.88 25.98 9.20
N THR A 559 -20.06 26.64 10.03
CA THR A 559 -18.70 27.06 9.70
C THR A 559 -17.64 26.10 10.25
N TRP A 560 -18.04 24.92 10.70
CA TRP A 560 -17.13 23.92 11.26
C TRP A 560 -16.36 23.21 10.14
N GLU A 561 -15.04 23.43 10.09
CA GLU A 561 -14.18 22.88 9.03
C GLU A 561 -13.55 21.52 9.40
N GLU A 562 -13.67 21.10 10.66
CA GLU A 562 -13.01 19.88 11.14
C GLU A 562 -13.79 18.61 10.83
N ASP A 563 -13.08 17.49 10.78
CA ASP A 563 -13.70 16.18 10.67
C ASP A 563 -14.68 15.97 11.85
N PRO A 564 -15.96 15.65 11.57
CA PRO A 564 -16.94 15.38 12.61
C PRO A 564 -16.59 14.12 13.43
N GLU A 565 -15.81 13.18 12.87
CA GLU A 565 -15.26 12.03 13.58
C GLU A 565 -14.04 12.45 14.43
N PRO A 566 -14.15 12.42 15.78
CA PRO A 566 -13.03 12.76 16.66
C PRO A 566 -11.77 11.94 16.36
N PHE A 567 -11.93 10.67 16.02
CA PHE A 567 -10.81 9.80 15.70
C PHE A 567 -10.08 10.19 14.41
N ASN A 568 -10.68 10.93 13.48
CA ASN A 568 -9.99 11.46 12.29
C ASN A 568 -9.53 12.90 12.48
N ALA A 569 -10.03 13.59 13.50
CA ALA A 569 -9.67 14.97 13.79
C ALA A 569 -8.27 15.11 14.39
N SER A 570 -7.43 15.95 13.77
CA SER A 570 -6.06 16.20 14.24
C SER A 570 -6.05 16.75 15.68
N TYR A 571 -6.87 17.77 15.98
CA TYR A 571 -6.92 18.40 17.31
C TYR A 571 -7.20 17.40 18.45
N TYR A 572 -8.07 16.41 18.19
CA TYR A 572 -8.50 15.43 19.19
C TYR A 572 -7.34 14.49 19.53
N ARG A 573 -6.68 13.93 18.51
CA ARG A 573 -5.51 13.07 18.71
C ARG A 573 -4.38 13.78 19.45
N ARG A 574 -4.09 15.03 19.06
CA ARG A 574 -3.03 15.85 19.68
C ARG A 574 -3.33 16.21 21.13
N SER A 575 -4.59 16.51 21.46
CA SER A 575 -5.02 16.85 22.82
C SER A 575 -4.86 15.68 23.78
N LEU A 576 -5.09 14.46 23.32
CA LEU A 576 -4.95 13.26 24.13
C LEU A 576 -3.48 12.95 24.47
N ASP A 577 -2.56 13.18 23.53
CA ASP A 577 -1.14 12.91 23.71
C ASP A 577 -0.44 13.96 24.57
N ASN A 578 -0.88 15.21 24.47
CA ASN A 578 -0.28 16.33 25.18
C ASN A 578 -1.00 16.66 26.50
N LYS A 579 -0.34 17.46 27.34
CA LYS A 579 -0.93 18.04 28.56
C LYS A 579 -1.11 19.55 28.38
N GLY A 580 -2.22 20.09 28.84
CA GLY A 580 -2.52 21.52 28.76
C GLY A 580 -3.36 21.88 27.53
N TYR A 581 -3.29 23.15 27.12
CA TYR A 581 -4.05 23.69 25.99
C TYR A 581 -3.21 23.68 24.72
N ILE A 582 -3.71 23.01 23.68
CA ILE A 582 -3.12 22.88 22.36
C ILE A 582 -3.81 23.85 21.42
N PHE A 583 -3.06 24.82 20.93
CA PHE A 583 -3.52 25.77 19.94
C PHE A 583 -3.31 25.17 18.54
N ARG A 584 -4.31 25.35 17.68
CA ARG A 584 -4.21 24.97 16.29
C ARG A 584 -4.38 26.20 15.41
N ALA A 585 -3.40 26.42 14.54
CA ALA A 585 -3.45 27.43 13.51
C ALA A 585 -4.60 27.19 12.50
N PRO A 586 -5.38 28.23 12.13
CA PRO A 586 -6.46 28.11 11.16
C PRO A 586 -5.98 27.72 9.76
N TYR A 587 -6.87 27.13 8.96
CA TYR A 587 -6.73 27.10 7.50
C TYR A 587 -7.37 28.34 6.85
N ARG A 588 -8.54 28.75 7.35
CA ARG A 588 -9.26 29.94 6.86
C ARG A 588 -9.67 30.87 7.98
N THR A 589 -10.39 30.38 9.00
CA THR A 589 -10.93 31.22 10.07
C THR A 589 -10.91 30.54 11.45
N GLY A 590 -10.66 31.33 12.50
CA GLY A 590 -10.72 30.92 13.91
C GLY A 590 -9.50 30.16 14.44
N ILE A 591 -9.03 30.49 15.65
CA ILE A 591 -8.01 29.69 16.33
C ILE A 591 -8.73 28.67 17.22
N LEU A 592 -8.41 27.40 17.03
CA LEU A 592 -9.00 26.30 17.80
C LEU A 592 -8.09 25.97 18.97
N VAL A 593 -8.65 25.86 20.18
CA VAL A 593 -7.87 25.63 21.42
C VAL A 593 -8.37 24.40 22.14
N SER A 594 -7.49 23.41 22.27
CA SER A 594 -7.80 22.01 22.58
C SER A 594 -7.18 21.42 23.83
N THR A 595 -7.95 20.68 24.64
CA THR A 595 -7.44 20.01 25.85
C THR A 595 -8.23 18.75 26.20
N ALA A 596 -7.52 17.71 26.61
CA ALA A 596 -8.12 16.45 27.02
C ALA A 596 -8.63 16.49 28.46
N VAL A 597 -9.73 15.80 28.74
CA VAL A 597 -10.26 15.64 30.09
C VAL A 597 -9.59 14.45 30.76
N ASP A 598 -8.74 14.73 31.75
CA ASP A 598 -8.11 13.71 32.57
C ASP A 598 -8.98 13.38 33.80
N ILE A 599 -9.42 12.13 33.92
CA ILE A 599 -10.17 11.63 35.09
C ILE A 599 -9.37 10.51 35.74
N THR A 600 -9.22 10.55 37.06
CA THR A 600 -8.58 9.46 37.82
C THR A 600 -9.61 8.72 38.66
N ILE A 601 -9.83 7.44 38.38
CA ILE A 601 -10.76 6.57 39.10
C ILE A 601 -9.98 5.39 39.67
N GLY A 602 -9.99 5.20 40.99
CA GLY A 602 -9.31 4.08 41.65
C GLY A 602 -7.80 3.99 41.39
N GLY A 603 -7.12 5.14 41.28
CA GLY A 603 -5.68 5.21 40.98
C GLY A 603 -5.31 5.02 39.50
N LYS A 604 -6.30 4.85 38.62
CA LYS A 604 -6.11 4.72 37.17
C LYS A 604 -6.58 6.00 36.47
N THR A 605 -5.73 6.58 35.64
CA THR A 605 -6.07 7.75 34.82
C THR A 605 -6.68 7.29 33.49
N ILE A 606 -7.79 7.92 33.10
CA ILE A 606 -8.53 7.66 31.87
C ILE A 606 -8.83 9.02 31.20
N LYS A 607 -8.79 9.04 29.87
CA LYS A 607 -9.13 10.22 29.05
C LYS A 607 -10.37 9.96 28.18
N PRO A 608 -11.60 10.13 28.69
CA PRO A 608 -12.81 9.71 27.98
C PRO A 608 -13.35 10.71 26.96
N ALA A 609 -12.93 11.97 27.03
CA ALA A 609 -13.41 13.04 26.15
C ALA A 609 -12.41 14.19 26.11
N ASP A 610 -12.51 14.99 25.06
CA ASP A 610 -11.86 16.29 24.96
C ASP A 610 -12.93 17.38 25.11
N LYS A 611 -12.70 18.33 26.02
CA LYS A 611 -13.60 19.46 26.29
C LYS A 611 -12.97 20.74 25.78
N LEU A 612 -13.70 21.53 24.98
CA LEU A 612 -13.01 22.48 24.14
C LEU A 612 -13.70 23.78 23.78
N LEU A 613 -12.86 24.69 23.28
CA LEU A 613 -13.16 26.10 23.10
C LEU A 613 -12.69 26.61 21.72
N TYR A 614 -13.54 27.38 21.03
CA TYR A 614 -13.24 27.98 19.73
C TYR A 614 -13.20 29.52 19.85
N LEU A 615 -12.04 30.11 19.56
CA LEU A 615 -11.77 31.53 19.76
C LEU A 615 -11.90 32.34 18.46
N ASN A 616 -12.47 33.54 18.56
CA ASN A 616 -12.50 34.50 17.46
C ASN A 616 -11.12 35.15 17.30
N ILE A 617 -10.58 35.16 16.07
CA ILE A 617 -9.30 35.80 15.73
C ILE A 617 -9.35 37.30 16.02
N VAL A 618 -10.42 38.01 15.66
CA VAL A 618 -10.48 39.48 15.71
C VAL A 618 -10.47 39.99 17.16
N SER A 619 -11.21 39.34 18.07
CA SER A 619 -11.18 39.68 19.50
C SER A 619 -9.85 39.28 20.14
N SER A 620 -9.26 38.17 19.72
CA SER A 620 -7.99 37.69 20.28
C SER A 620 -6.80 38.59 19.89
N GLN A 621 -6.74 39.06 18.65
CA GLN A 621 -5.67 39.98 18.17
C GLN A 621 -5.70 41.33 18.88
N SER A 622 -6.90 41.84 19.16
CA SER A 622 -7.10 43.11 19.87
C SER A 622 -6.71 42.99 21.35
N HIS A 623 -6.97 41.85 22.01
CA HIS A 623 -6.44 41.56 23.35
C HIS A 623 -4.94 41.28 23.38
N PHE A 624 -4.38 40.58 22.38
CA PHE A 624 -2.95 40.27 22.28
C PHE A 624 -2.09 41.53 22.26
N LYS A 625 -2.52 42.53 21.49
CA LYS A 625 -1.87 43.86 21.42
C LYS A 625 -1.88 44.61 22.76
N VAL A 626 -2.83 44.32 23.65
CA VAL A 626 -3.03 45.07 24.91
C VAL A 626 -2.42 44.35 26.12
N HIS A 627 -2.31 43.02 26.12
CA HIS A 627 -1.89 42.25 27.30
C HIS A 627 -0.57 41.50 27.19
N PHE A 628 -0.14 41.09 26.00
CA PHE A 628 1.04 40.24 25.84
C PHE A 628 2.25 40.96 25.25
N CYS A 629 2.01 41.84 24.29
CA CYS A 629 3.04 42.70 23.71
C CYS A 629 2.83 44.12 24.25
N LEU A 630 3.30 44.37 25.48
CA LEU A 630 3.18 45.69 26.13
C LEU A 630 3.65 46.81 25.19
N CYS A 631 2.88 47.90 25.14
CA CYS A 631 3.01 49.17 24.43
C CYS A 631 4.43 49.66 24.04
N VAL A 632 5.09 49.00 23.07
CA VAL A 632 6.23 49.58 22.35
C VAL A 632 5.88 49.53 20.87
N GLN A 633 5.63 50.70 20.26
CA GLN A 633 5.23 50.80 18.85
C GLN A 633 6.34 50.32 17.87
N ASP A 634 7.56 50.12 18.39
CA ASP A 634 8.75 49.81 17.60
C ASP A 634 9.18 48.33 17.60
N LEU A 635 8.43 47.43 18.25
CA LEU A 635 8.74 46.00 18.30
C LEU A 635 7.72 45.14 17.54
N LEU A 636 8.22 44.17 16.79
CA LEU A 636 7.42 43.13 16.14
C LEU A 636 7.20 41.97 17.12
N CYS A 637 5.94 41.63 17.39
CA CYS A 637 5.56 40.54 18.29
C CYS A 637 4.71 39.52 17.55
N TYR A 638 5.20 38.28 17.53
CA TYR A 638 4.51 37.14 16.94
C TYR A 638 4.18 36.10 18.02
N LEU A 639 2.99 35.52 17.95
CA LEU A 639 2.65 34.28 18.62
C LEU A 639 2.68 33.17 17.57
N ILE A 640 3.58 32.22 17.74
CA ILE A 640 3.82 31.11 16.83
C ILE A 640 3.56 29.82 17.63
N ASP A 641 2.89 28.85 17.02
CA ASP A 641 2.68 27.54 17.64
C ASP A 641 3.91 26.61 17.51
N ASP A 642 3.79 25.41 18.07
CA ASP A 642 4.83 24.39 18.04
C ASP A 642 5.11 23.81 16.63
N GLY A 643 4.18 23.97 15.69
CA GLY A 643 4.38 23.66 14.28
C GLY A 643 5.10 24.76 13.49
N GLY A 644 5.33 25.92 14.10
CA GLY A 644 5.92 27.07 13.42
C GLY A 644 4.91 27.83 12.56
N PHE A 645 3.61 27.78 12.89
CA PHE A 645 2.56 28.53 12.21
C PHE A 645 2.20 29.80 12.97
N LEU A 646 1.90 30.86 12.23
CA LEU A 646 1.51 32.14 12.82
C LEU A 646 0.10 32.06 13.43
N ILE A 647 -0.01 32.29 14.74
CA ILE A 647 -1.28 32.34 15.48
C ILE A 647 -1.75 33.78 15.67
N MET A 648 -0.87 34.68 16.16
CA MET A 648 -1.20 36.09 16.35
C MET A 648 -0.03 37.01 15.99
N SER A 649 -0.34 38.24 15.58
CA SER A 649 0.65 39.28 15.31
C SER A 649 0.15 40.63 15.81
N ASN A 650 1.04 41.44 16.38
CA ASN A 650 0.72 42.82 16.74
C ASN A 650 0.58 43.75 15.52
N GLN A 651 1.08 43.32 14.35
CA GLN A 651 0.99 44.07 13.09
C GLN A 651 -0.28 43.73 12.31
N LYS A 652 -1.01 44.76 11.88
CA LYS A 652 -2.27 44.60 11.14
C LYS A 652 -2.07 43.92 9.78
N ASP A 653 -0.94 44.18 9.12
CA ASP A 653 -0.65 43.63 7.79
C ASP A 653 -0.43 42.11 7.82
N ASP A 654 -0.03 41.57 8.97
CA ASP A 654 0.16 40.14 9.19
C ASP A 654 -1.12 39.42 9.62
N TRP A 655 -2.22 40.13 9.91
CA TRP A 655 -3.49 39.51 10.28
C TRP A 655 -4.07 38.65 9.16
N ASN A 656 -3.83 39.01 7.91
CA ASN A 656 -4.21 38.22 6.73
C ASN A 656 -3.27 37.03 6.48
N LYS A 657 -2.15 36.94 7.21
CA LYS A 657 -1.16 35.86 7.12
C LYS A 657 -1.28 34.83 8.25
N VAL A 658 -2.21 35.03 9.19
CA VAL A 658 -2.48 34.08 10.29
C VAL A 658 -2.84 32.71 9.71
N GLY A 659 -2.23 31.65 10.23
CA GLY A 659 -2.38 30.28 9.73
C GLY A 659 -1.28 29.83 8.76
N LEU A 660 -0.54 30.78 8.16
CA LEU A 660 0.60 30.47 7.27
C LEU A 660 1.80 29.99 8.08
N PHE A 661 2.66 29.22 7.40
CA PHE A 661 3.94 28.81 7.97
C PHE A 661 4.82 30.04 8.16
N PHE A 662 5.48 30.14 9.32
CA PHE A 662 6.13 31.38 9.71
C PHE A 662 7.27 31.78 8.78
N SER A 663 7.90 30.83 8.08
CA SER A 663 8.90 31.13 7.05
C SER A 663 8.34 31.90 5.84
N ASP A 664 7.03 31.85 5.58
CA ASP A 664 6.39 32.64 4.52
C ASP A 664 6.06 34.07 5.00
N VAL A 665 6.06 34.29 6.32
CA VAL A 665 5.79 35.59 6.96
C VAL A 665 7.10 36.34 7.20
N ASP A 666 8.03 35.71 7.92
CA ASP A 666 9.38 36.21 8.18
C ASP A 666 10.42 35.06 8.07
N PRO A 667 11.00 34.86 6.86
CA PRO A 667 11.99 33.83 6.62
C PRO A 667 13.26 33.99 7.47
N TYR A 668 13.67 35.24 7.75
CA TYR A 668 14.92 35.53 8.45
C TYR A 668 14.80 35.15 9.93
N LEU A 669 13.71 35.55 10.57
CA LEU A 669 13.46 35.19 11.97
C LEU A 669 13.24 33.68 12.12
N MET A 670 12.48 33.04 11.22
CA MET A 670 12.32 31.58 11.27
C MET A 670 13.65 30.85 11.12
N HIS A 671 14.52 31.28 10.21
CA HIS A 671 15.86 30.74 10.05
C HIS A 671 16.71 30.93 11.32
N ALA A 672 16.63 32.09 11.97
CA ALA A 672 17.32 32.34 13.24
C ALA A 672 16.79 31.45 14.38
N LEU A 673 15.48 31.19 14.43
CA LEU A 673 14.88 30.27 15.41
C LEU A 673 15.35 28.83 15.18
N TYR A 674 15.48 28.39 13.93
CA TYR A 674 16.09 27.09 13.60
C TYR A 674 17.56 27.02 14.02
N ASN A 675 18.37 28.03 13.69
CA ASN A 675 19.80 28.03 13.98
C ASN A 675 20.09 28.05 15.49
N ASN A 676 19.24 28.72 16.27
CA ASN A 676 19.32 28.73 17.73
C ASN A 676 18.63 27.52 18.40
N SER A 677 18.25 26.50 17.63
CA SER A 677 17.65 25.24 18.12
C SER A 677 16.30 25.40 18.86
N PHE A 678 15.54 26.47 18.56
CA PHE A 678 14.16 26.60 19.07
C PHE A 678 13.19 25.66 18.36
N TYR A 679 13.40 25.42 17.06
CA TYR A 679 12.65 24.45 16.28
C TYR A 679 13.57 23.36 15.72
N ASN A 680 13.03 22.15 15.63
CA ASN A 680 13.67 21.04 14.94
C ASN A 680 12.81 20.61 13.75
N ARG A 681 13.44 20.35 12.60
CA ARG A 681 12.75 19.91 11.40
C ARG A 681 12.99 18.42 11.18
N LYS A 682 11.92 17.66 11.02
CA LYS A 682 11.96 16.27 10.54
C LYS A 682 11.30 16.20 9.17
N GLN A 683 11.99 15.57 8.22
CA GLN A 683 11.47 15.31 6.89
C GLN A 683 10.99 13.86 6.83
N SER A 684 9.88 13.64 6.12
CA SER A 684 9.27 12.34 5.88
C SER A 684 8.76 12.31 4.44
N TYR A 685 8.63 11.13 3.85
CA TYR A 685 8.15 10.96 2.48
C TYR A 685 6.75 10.34 2.48
N ASP A 686 5.81 10.92 1.71
CA ASP A 686 4.51 10.30 1.42
C ASP A 686 4.56 9.66 0.02
N TYR A 687 4.79 8.34 0.00
CA TYR A 687 4.86 7.53 -1.22
C TYR A 687 3.51 7.29 -1.91
N GLN A 688 2.40 7.73 -1.31
CA GLN A 688 1.04 7.54 -1.83
C GLN A 688 0.35 8.85 -2.25
N SER A 689 1.11 9.95 -2.27
CA SER A 689 0.66 11.27 -2.70
C SER A 689 0.47 11.38 -4.22
N VAL A 690 -0.31 12.38 -4.64
CA VAL A 690 -0.53 12.71 -6.06
C VAL A 690 -0.03 14.12 -6.36
N CYS A 691 0.62 14.29 -7.51
CA CYS A 691 1.08 15.59 -8.00
C CYS A 691 0.74 15.75 -9.48
N GLU A 692 0.62 17.00 -9.92
CA GLU A 692 0.48 17.30 -11.35
C GLU A 692 1.73 16.85 -12.11
N ARG A 693 1.54 16.32 -13.32
CA ARG A 693 2.68 15.98 -14.18
C ARG A 693 3.27 17.27 -14.71
N LEU A 694 4.51 17.54 -14.33
CA LEU A 694 5.30 18.59 -14.98
C LEU A 694 5.45 18.20 -16.46
N PRO A 695 5.14 19.10 -17.41
CA PRO A 695 5.44 18.86 -18.80
C PRO A 695 6.96 18.72 -18.93
N ASN A 696 7.43 17.57 -19.42
CA ASN A 696 8.86 17.40 -19.74
C ASN A 696 9.25 18.51 -20.72
N SER A 697 10.13 19.41 -20.30
CA SER A 697 10.65 20.49 -21.15
C SER A 697 11.67 19.91 -22.15
N GLU A 698 11.24 19.01 -23.03
CA GLU A 698 12.01 18.64 -24.21
C GLU A 698 11.60 19.49 -25.44
N ALA A 699 10.58 20.34 -25.30
CA ALA A 699 10.32 21.43 -26.24
C ALA A 699 11.05 22.70 -25.79
N GLY A 700 12.31 22.84 -26.20
CA GLY A 700 13.02 24.11 -26.18
C GLY A 700 12.40 25.10 -27.17
N ALA A 701 11.26 25.69 -26.81
CA ALA A 701 10.71 26.85 -27.49
C ALA A 701 10.95 28.09 -26.62
N ALA A 702 12.19 28.61 -26.65
CA ALA A 702 12.44 29.98 -26.21
C ALA A 702 11.58 30.91 -27.07
N ARG A 703 10.71 31.72 -26.46
CA ARG A 703 10.04 32.82 -27.17
C ARG A 703 11.12 33.79 -27.68
N ARG A 704 11.42 33.76 -28.98
CA ARG A 704 12.16 34.84 -29.64
C ARG A 704 11.25 36.06 -29.73
N GLY A 705 11.42 37.01 -28.83
CA GLY A 705 10.95 38.37 -29.03
C GLY A 705 11.93 39.08 -29.96
N VAL A 706 11.50 39.39 -31.18
CA VAL A 706 12.22 40.31 -32.06
C VAL A 706 11.72 41.71 -31.72
N PHE A 707 12.59 42.55 -31.16
CA PHE A 707 12.36 43.98 -31.12
C PHE A 707 12.98 44.57 -32.38
N VAL A 708 12.13 45.13 -33.25
CA VAL A 708 12.57 46.01 -34.32
C VAL A 708 12.64 47.41 -33.70
N VAL A 709 13.83 48.04 -33.80
CA VAL A 709 14.05 49.44 -33.40
C VAL A 709 13.41 50.37 -34.40
#